data_AF-A0A7Z3C287-F1
#
_entry.id   AF-A0A7Z3C287-F1
#
_cell.length_a   1.000
_cell.length_b   1.000
_cell.length_c   1.000
_cell.angle_alpha   90.00
_cell.angle_beta   90.00
_cell.angle_gamma   90.00
#
_symmetry.space_group_name_H-M   'P 1'
#
loop_
_entity.id
_entity.type
_entity.pdbx_description
1 polymer ?
#
loop_
_entity_poly.entity_id
_entity_poly.type
_entity_poly.pdbx_seq_one_letter_code
_entity_poly.pdbx_strand_id
1 'polypeptide(L)'
;MQESNVSANPVAFAIDELAMLSAPRSLADYRIPASTLLGDADAQGIRMYKGRQFVAVADGHFVQVVLDAGSGLLRATQARELNPSGPLLKPDGEGRFWLALDSSDSRNRLARTDSIHRRTAELVHRVGYSVDDFSEITMTRVLAVSGMDEALARDFPIHSRSLAVLQETLRRFSLDRKIQIFFTQLQHPDPLVRAQLDPQLLALLKSRKGDLAERDRALLFQDHERAFELDCDENTLQMRRSFPELTKTVAEALWQDASASDRLYVHSHPGMTRQMAEDAQLAMRDVRLARACEGIYLDSVSSFDSDRLALHMIGLLAQWPSTVRIEIRHNAKVATAVGDVQAPFLHVLVRQDSGYVIDSPEGASAKDMNDLYSSVWLRLLPVQRQALGVLDGGGQALRQLVRLQPLPSRQVVSEVLEMAPRPVSVDPAALQYAQTGGLRGGADNDPTSAKSVVDSVRELYPQLKDEEVTAFINRRLKNDPSGVIQRLEKEFAMLREELAIWSAGESSPHSQSSGWSSAPTLVEQRQAREQFSKLLQDIWQRKSISRWEYGDYHFSADVDFSGELPRLSTRFEYVTELILTAKNPEARIGPFLDSFPNVQYLMVNGVKMEDLAPGIFQMRELRQLTLNGCSLRLSEATAEGLGRIETLTLLNLSQNPLTVAPHVGFMQDLTELMLHDANLSNVPSGVGTLKELEILTLQNNNIVDVGDELFDILDTQNLFIGLVGNPLNNASRERIDQYLDRSSMDRKIEIKVEESFSDSEYESDSSESGFGTDSSSS
;
A
#
# COMPACT_ATOMS: atom_id res chain seq x y z
N MET A 1 -68.17 -5.86 -3.71
CA MET A 1 -67.38 -7.11 -3.66
C MET A 1 -65.93 -6.68 -3.53
N GLN A 2 -65.54 -6.23 -2.34
CA GLN A 2 -65.02 -7.01 -1.21
C GLN A 2 -63.55 -7.38 -1.44
N GLU A 3 -62.71 -6.57 -0.77
CA GLU A 3 -61.29 -6.73 -0.56
C GLU A 3 -60.96 -8.07 0.12
N SER A 4 -59.80 -8.64 -0.18
CA SER A 4 -59.07 -9.47 0.79
C SER A 4 -57.56 -9.34 0.59
N ASN A 5 -56.97 -8.63 1.55
CA ASN A 5 -55.56 -8.63 1.93
C ASN A 5 -55.01 -10.05 2.09
N VAL A 6 -53.74 -10.29 1.72
CA VAL A 6 -52.80 -11.04 2.57
C VAL A 6 -51.38 -10.45 2.51
N SER A 7 -51.04 -9.81 3.63
CA SER A 7 -49.77 -9.49 4.30
C SER A 7 -48.41 -9.96 3.75
N ALA A 8 -47.43 -9.06 3.93
CA ALA A 8 -45.99 -9.26 3.83
C ALA A 8 -45.34 -9.93 5.07
N ASN A 9 -44.22 -10.63 4.81
CA ASN A 9 -42.98 -10.82 5.61
C ASN A 9 -43.05 -11.46 7.03
N PRO A 10 -41.91 -11.80 7.68
CA PRO A 10 -40.77 -12.64 7.28
C PRO A 10 -40.33 -13.60 8.44
N VAL A 11 -39.65 -14.74 8.23
CA VAL A 11 -38.90 -15.41 9.34
C VAL A 11 -37.69 -16.21 8.82
N ALA A 12 -36.52 -15.83 9.34
CA ALA A 12 -35.29 -16.62 9.37
C ALA A 12 -35.30 -17.63 10.53
N PHE A 13 -34.65 -18.79 10.40
CA PHE A 13 -33.92 -19.58 11.42
C PHE A 13 -33.35 -20.81 10.68
N ALA A 14 -32.05 -20.88 10.39
CA ALA A 14 -30.98 -21.40 11.24
C ALA A 14 -31.10 -22.91 11.58
N ILE A 15 -30.14 -23.67 11.03
CA ILE A 15 -29.33 -24.72 11.67
C ILE A 15 -30.10 -25.86 12.37
N ASP A 16 -30.04 -27.09 11.83
CA ASP A 16 -29.14 -28.11 12.39
C ASP A 16 -29.01 -29.41 11.57
N GLU A 17 -27.76 -29.88 11.49
CA GLU A 17 -27.27 -31.26 11.62
C GLU A 17 -28.05 -32.48 11.07
N LEU A 18 -27.49 -33.11 10.02
CA LEU A 18 -26.93 -34.49 10.04
C LEU A 18 -26.75 -35.04 8.60
N ALA A 19 -25.66 -34.64 7.94
CA ALA A 19 -25.01 -35.49 6.94
C ALA A 19 -23.65 -35.89 7.52
N MET A 20 -23.66 -37.02 8.21
CA MET A 20 -22.56 -37.68 8.88
C MET A 20 -21.20 -37.55 8.16
N LEU A 21 -20.20 -37.18 8.96
CA LEU A 21 -18.78 -37.49 8.86
C LEU A 21 -18.45 -38.57 7.81
N SER A 22 -17.81 -38.15 6.72
CA SER A 22 -16.77 -38.97 6.11
C SER A 22 -15.56 -38.06 5.91
N ALA A 23 -14.39 -38.48 6.41
CA ALA A 23 -13.13 -37.82 6.08
C ALA A 23 -13.05 -37.62 4.55
N PRO A 24 -12.40 -36.54 4.05
CA PRO A 24 -12.17 -36.41 2.62
C PRO A 24 -11.46 -37.68 2.14
N ARG A 25 -12.17 -38.51 1.36
CA ARG A 25 -11.64 -39.78 0.88
C ARG A 25 -10.45 -39.49 0.00
N SER A 26 -9.33 -40.09 0.33
CA SER A 26 -8.07 -39.89 -0.37
C SER A 26 -8.18 -40.53 -1.76
N LEU A 27 -7.36 -40.07 -2.71
CA LEU A 27 -7.30 -40.72 -4.04
C LEU A 27 -6.99 -42.22 -3.94
N ALA A 28 -6.32 -42.67 -2.87
CA ALA A 28 -6.01 -44.07 -2.61
C ALA A 28 -7.28 -44.95 -2.50
N ASP A 29 -8.39 -44.39 -2.01
CA ASP A 29 -9.65 -45.11 -1.79
C ASP A 29 -10.43 -45.40 -3.10
N TYR A 30 -9.95 -44.86 -4.23
CA TYR A 30 -10.53 -45.01 -5.57
C TYR A 30 -9.61 -45.78 -6.53
N ARG A 31 -8.42 -46.21 -6.07
CA ARG A 31 -7.43 -46.92 -6.90
C ARG A 31 -7.89 -48.36 -7.20
N ILE A 32 -7.76 -48.76 -8.47
CA ILE A 32 -8.01 -50.12 -8.96
C ILE A 32 -6.70 -50.64 -9.57
N PRO A 33 -6.25 -51.87 -9.23
CA PRO A 33 -5.02 -52.44 -9.79
C PRO A 33 -5.13 -52.70 -11.29
N ALA A 34 -3.99 -52.65 -12.00
CA ALA A 34 -3.85 -52.79 -13.45
C ALA A 34 -4.34 -54.14 -14.06
N SER A 35 -4.80 -55.10 -13.26
CA SER A 35 -5.23 -56.42 -13.71
C SER A 35 -6.61 -56.46 -14.40
N THR A 36 -7.13 -55.30 -14.82
CA THR A 36 -8.45 -55.20 -15.46
C THR A 36 -8.26 -54.80 -16.92
N LEU A 37 -8.89 -55.53 -17.85
CA LEU A 37 -8.91 -55.33 -19.31
C LEU A 37 -9.40 -53.93 -19.72
N LEU A 38 -8.63 -52.88 -19.42
CA LEU A 38 -8.88 -51.50 -19.80
C LEU A 38 -8.31 -51.31 -21.21
N GLY A 39 -9.14 -50.87 -22.16
CA GLY A 39 -8.73 -50.66 -23.56
C GLY A 39 -7.65 -49.60 -23.72
N ASP A 40 -7.29 -49.32 -24.98
CA ASP A 40 -6.32 -48.28 -25.32
C ASP A 40 -6.80 -46.89 -24.86
N ALA A 41 -5.85 -46.05 -24.45
CA ALA A 41 -6.13 -44.69 -24.00
C ALA A 41 -6.32 -43.75 -25.21
N ASP A 42 -7.20 -42.76 -25.07
CA ASP A 42 -7.35 -41.69 -26.05
C ASP A 42 -6.23 -40.63 -25.92
N ALA A 43 -6.29 -39.59 -26.77
CA ALA A 43 -5.31 -38.50 -26.79
C ALA A 43 -5.23 -37.70 -25.46
N GLN A 44 -6.16 -37.90 -24.53
CA GLN A 44 -6.20 -37.27 -23.20
C GLN A 44 -5.80 -38.27 -22.09
N GLY A 45 -5.40 -39.49 -22.45
CA GLY A 45 -5.04 -40.53 -21.49
C GLY A 45 -6.23 -41.20 -20.80
N ILE A 46 -7.46 -41.00 -21.31
CA ILE A 46 -8.69 -41.60 -20.77
C ILE A 46 -8.94 -42.95 -21.46
N ARG A 47 -9.25 -43.97 -20.66
CA ARG A 47 -9.56 -45.33 -21.11
C ARG A 47 -11.04 -45.63 -20.90
N MET A 48 -11.66 -46.24 -21.89
CA MET A 48 -13.07 -46.65 -21.83
C MET A 48 -13.18 -48.15 -21.56
N TYR A 49 -13.98 -48.52 -20.55
CA TYR A 49 -14.34 -49.92 -20.30
C TYR A 49 -15.79 -50.04 -19.83
N LYS A 50 -16.58 -50.85 -20.54
CA LYS A 50 -18.02 -51.06 -20.29
C LYS A 50 -18.82 -49.73 -20.12
N GLY A 51 -18.51 -48.73 -20.94
CA GLY A 51 -19.18 -47.42 -20.92
C GLY A 51 -18.75 -46.47 -19.79
N ARG A 52 -17.68 -46.80 -19.06
CA ARG A 52 -17.14 -45.97 -17.97
C ARG A 52 -15.73 -45.49 -18.32
N GLN A 53 -15.40 -44.27 -17.88
CA GLN A 53 -14.11 -43.63 -18.09
C GLN A 53 -13.16 -43.95 -16.93
N PHE A 54 -11.91 -44.25 -17.27
CA PHE A 54 -10.83 -44.53 -16.33
C PHE A 54 -9.58 -43.74 -16.73
N VAL A 55 -8.83 -43.26 -15.75
CA VAL A 55 -7.56 -42.57 -15.96
C VAL A 55 -6.45 -43.25 -15.18
N ALA A 56 -5.24 -43.21 -15.74
CA ALA A 56 -4.05 -43.70 -15.06
C ALA A 56 -3.62 -42.71 -13.97
N VAL A 57 -3.39 -43.22 -12.77
CA VAL A 57 -2.75 -42.53 -11.65
C VAL A 57 -1.39 -43.17 -11.38
N ALA A 58 -0.51 -42.47 -10.67
CA ALA A 58 0.82 -42.98 -10.33
C ALA A 58 0.78 -44.39 -9.69
N ASP A 59 1.91 -45.10 -9.74
CA ASP A 59 2.09 -46.46 -9.19
C ASP A 59 1.34 -47.58 -9.93
N GLY A 60 0.97 -47.39 -11.21
CA GLY A 60 0.33 -48.44 -12.02
C GLY A 60 -1.13 -48.73 -11.62
N HIS A 61 -1.82 -47.76 -11.04
CA HIS A 61 -3.22 -47.87 -10.65
C HIS A 61 -4.12 -47.06 -11.59
N PHE A 62 -5.41 -47.40 -11.62
CA PHE A 62 -6.42 -46.68 -12.38
C PHE A 62 -7.54 -46.21 -11.48
N VAL A 63 -8.17 -45.08 -11.83
CA VAL A 63 -9.31 -44.51 -11.11
C VAL A 63 -10.46 -44.30 -12.09
N GLN A 64 -11.68 -44.68 -11.69
CA GLN A 64 -12.89 -44.38 -12.47
C GLN A 64 -13.26 -42.90 -12.30
N VAL A 65 -13.63 -42.24 -13.39
CA VAL A 65 -13.91 -40.80 -13.41
C VAL A 65 -15.21 -40.44 -14.10
N VAL A 66 -15.79 -39.29 -13.73
CA VAL A 66 -16.95 -38.67 -14.36
C VAL A 66 -16.69 -37.17 -14.48
N LEU A 67 -17.15 -36.55 -15.57
CA LEU A 67 -17.08 -35.10 -15.74
C LEU A 67 -17.96 -34.38 -14.71
N ASP A 68 -17.35 -33.50 -13.92
CA ASP A 68 -18.05 -32.65 -12.97
C ASP A 68 -18.55 -31.39 -13.67
N ALA A 69 -19.88 -31.25 -13.77
CA ALA A 69 -20.52 -30.18 -14.55
C ALA A 69 -20.26 -28.77 -14.01
N GLY A 70 -19.88 -28.62 -12.74
CA GLY A 70 -19.58 -27.33 -12.13
C GLY A 70 -18.14 -26.85 -12.35
N SER A 71 -17.18 -27.78 -12.41
CA SER A 71 -15.75 -27.46 -12.55
C SER A 71 -15.18 -27.72 -13.95
N GLY A 72 -15.86 -28.49 -14.79
CA GLY A 72 -15.36 -28.92 -16.10
C GLY A 72 -14.19 -29.91 -16.03
N LEU A 73 -13.86 -30.40 -14.83
CA LEU A 73 -12.77 -31.36 -14.59
C LEU A 73 -13.32 -32.76 -14.31
N LEU A 74 -12.44 -33.77 -14.39
CA LEU A 74 -12.79 -35.15 -14.08
C LEU A 74 -12.77 -35.39 -12.57
N ARG A 75 -13.84 -35.95 -12.02
CA ARG A 75 -13.95 -36.32 -10.60
C ARG A 75 -13.84 -37.82 -10.42
N ALA A 76 -13.04 -38.25 -9.45
CA ALA A 76 -12.94 -39.65 -9.07
C ALA A 76 -14.28 -40.18 -8.50
N THR A 77 -14.67 -41.40 -8.89
CA THR A 77 -15.92 -42.03 -8.45
C THR A 77 -15.73 -43.53 -8.25
N GLN A 78 -16.58 -44.16 -7.43
CA GLN A 78 -16.63 -45.62 -7.31
C GLN A 78 -17.72 -46.22 -8.20
N ALA A 79 -17.56 -47.50 -8.55
CA ALA A 79 -18.46 -48.24 -9.45
C ALA A 79 -19.95 -48.29 -9.02
N ARG A 80 -20.25 -48.01 -7.74
CA ARG A 80 -21.59 -48.03 -7.12
C ARG A 80 -22.06 -46.66 -6.63
N GLU A 81 -21.29 -45.59 -6.86
CA GLU A 81 -21.67 -44.23 -6.45
C GLU A 81 -22.63 -43.61 -7.47
N LEU A 82 -23.80 -43.14 -6.99
CA LEU A 82 -24.77 -42.41 -7.81
C LEU A 82 -24.33 -40.95 -8.04
N ASN A 83 -23.74 -40.35 -7.00
CA ASN A 83 -23.14 -39.02 -7.02
C ASN A 83 -21.63 -39.17 -6.77
N PRO A 84 -20.76 -38.65 -7.65
CA PRO A 84 -19.32 -38.82 -7.54
C PRO A 84 -18.77 -38.06 -6.32
N SER A 85 -18.17 -38.77 -5.37
CA SER A 85 -17.72 -38.20 -4.09
C SER A 85 -16.22 -37.93 -3.98
N GLY A 86 -15.43 -38.37 -4.97
CA GLY A 86 -13.97 -38.32 -4.92
C GLY A 86 -13.35 -36.96 -5.30
N PRO A 87 -12.01 -36.83 -5.20
CA PRO A 87 -11.29 -35.61 -5.56
C PRO A 87 -11.36 -35.32 -7.07
N LEU A 88 -11.19 -34.04 -7.43
CA LEU A 88 -11.02 -33.61 -8.82
C LEU A 88 -9.61 -33.94 -9.31
N LEU A 89 -9.49 -34.28 -10.59
CA LEU A 89 -8.26 -34.74 -11.21
C LEU A 89 -7.84 -33.80 -12.36
N LYS A 90 -6.54 -33.58 -12.50
CA LYS A 90 -5.90 -32.85 -13.60
C LYS A 90 -4.82 -33.72 -14.26
N PRO A 91 -4.63 -33.67 -15.59
CA PRO A 91 -3.48 -34.31 -16.23
C PRO A 91 -2.18 -33.64 -15.78
N ASP A 92 -1.14 -34.46 -15.60
CA ASP A 92 0.22 -33.98 -15.36
C ASP A 92 0.75 -33.18 -16.58
N GLY A 93 1.85 -32.45 -16.40
CA GLY A 93 2.44 -31.60 -17.44
C GLY A 93 2.92 -32.34 -18.69
N GLU A 94 2.92 -33.68 -18.67
CA GLU A 94 3.35 -34.55 -19.77
C GLU A 94 2.20 -35.40 -20.35
N GLY A 95 0.98 -35.26 -19.82
CA GLY A 95 -0.22 -36.01 -20.21
C GLY A 95 -0.18 -37.51 -19.88
N ARG A 96 0.75 -37.96 -19.02
CA ARG A 96 1.00 -39.38 -18.74
C ARG A 96 0.14 -39.92 -17.60
N PHE A 97 -0.07 -39.13 -16.56
CA PHE A 97 -0.86 -39.48 -15.38
C PHE A 97 -1.83 -38.36 -15.00
N TRP A 98 -2.88 -38.72 -14.26
CA TRP A 98 -3.82 -37.79 -13.66
C TRP A 98 -3.52 -37.65 -12.17
N LEU A 99 -3.47 -36.42 -11.67
CA LEU A 99 -3.13 -36.08 -10.29
C LEU A 99 -4.36 -35.51 -9.58
N ALA A 100 -4.54 -35.83 -8.29
CA ALA A 100 -5.57 -35.18 -7.48
C ALA A 100 -5.22 -33.71 -7.25
N LEU A 101 -6.21 -32.84 -7.48
CA LEU A 101 -6.18 -31.48 -6.98
C LEU A 101 -6.31 -31.55 -5.45
N ASP A 102 -5.20 -31.35 -4.75
CA ASP A 102 -5.22 -31.20 -3.31
C ASP A 102 -6.18 -30.06 -2.93
N SER A 103 -7.00 -30.29 -1.91
CA SER A 103 -8.01 -29.35 -1.40
C SER A 103 -7.48 -27.99 -0.93
N SER A 104 -6.16 -27.80 -0.94
CA SER A 104 -5.44 -26.54 -0.71
C SER A 104 -5.36 -25.68 -1.97
N ASP A 105 -5.25 -26.27 -3.16
CA ASP A 105 -5.00 -25.56 -4.41
C ASP A 105 -6.28 -24.91 -4.97
N SER A 106 -7.43 -25.54 -4.73
CA SER A 106 -8.76 -24.97 -5.02
C SER A 106 -9.08 -23.78 -4.11
N ARG A 107 -8.72 -23.87 -2.82
CA ARG A 107 -8.87 -22.77 -1.85
C ARG A 107 -7.93 -21.61 -2.17
N ASN A 108 -6.70 -21.88 -2.58
CA ASN A 108 -5.76 -20.84 -3.01
C ASN A 108 -6.16 -20.19 -4.34
N ARG A 109 -6.75 -20.93 -5.29
CA ARG A 109 -7.29 -20.33 -6.52
C ARG A 109 -8.53 -19.49 -6.26
N LEU A 110 -9.50 -19.97 -5.48
CA LEU A 110 -10.64 -19.15 -5.06
C LEU A 110 -10.19 -17.92 -4.27
N ALA A 111 -9.25 -18.06 -3.34
CA ALA A 111 -8.68 -16.92 -2.60
C ALA A 111 -7.93 -15.94 -3.52
N ARG A 112 -7.23 -16.43 -4.55
CA ARG A 112 -6.52 -15.59 -5.53
C ARG A 112 -7.48 -14.92 -6.51
N THR A 113 -8.51 -15.60 -6.98
CA THR A 113 -9.56 -15.00 -7.83
C THR A 113 -10.37 -13.99 -7.02
N ASP A 114 -10.76 -14.31 -5.79
CA ASP A 114 -11.44 -13.37 -4.88
C ASP A 114 -10.57 -12.16 -4.56
N SER A 115 -9.25 -12.35 -4.43
CA SER A 115 -8.27 -11.27 -4.27
C SER A 115 -8.15 -10.40 -5.53
N ILE A 116 -8.07 -10.99 -6.72
CA ILE A 116 -7.98 -10.25 -7.99
C ILE A 116 -9.30 -9.51 -8.26
N HIS A 117 -10.46 -10.13 -8.05
CA HIS A 117 -11.76 -9.49 -8.21
C HIS A 117 -11.95 -8.34 -7.21
N ARG A 118 -11.58 -8.52 -5.94
CA ARG A 118 -11.62 -7.44 -4.94
C ARG A 118 -10.69 -6.28 -5.32
N ARG A 119 -9.45 -6.57 -5.70
CA ARG A 119 -8.50 -5.53 -6.15
C ARG A 119 -8.96 -4.83 -7.42
N THR A 120 -9.57 -5.56 -8.34
CA THR A 120 -10.17 -4.99 -9.55
C THR A 120 -11.30 -4.04 -9.17
N ALA A 121 -12.18 -4.46 -8.25
CA ALA A 121 -13.28 -3.62 -7.77
C ALA A 121 -12.77 -2.36 -7.06
N GLU A 122 -11.75 -2.48 -6.20
CA GLU A 122 -11.10 -1.36 -5.54
C GLU A 122 -10.50 -0.37 -6.55
N LEU A 123 -9.79 -0.86 -7.59
CA LEU A 123 -9.20 -0.01 -8.62
C LEU A 123 -10.25 0.73 -9.45
N VAL A 124 -11.28 0.02 -9.88
CA VAL A 124 -12.37 0.58 -10.70
C VAL A 124 -13.17 1.61 -9.89
N HIS A 125 -13.40 1.33 -8.60
CA HIS A 125 -14.04 2.28 -7.69
C HIS A 125 -13.20 3.53 -7.46
N ARG A 126 -11.87 3.39 -7.31
CA ARG A 126 -10.94 4.53 -7.17
C ARG A 126 -10.97 5.50 -8.35
N VAL A 127 -11.26 5.01 -9.56
CA VAL A 127 -11.39 5.85 -10.76
C VAL A 127 -12.83 6.28 -11.06
N GLY A 128 -13.77 6.05 -10.13
CA GLY A 128 -15.13 6.56 -10.17
C GLY A 128 -16.14 5.71 -10.93
N TYR A 129 -15.84 4.43 -11.20
CA TYR A 129 -16.75 3.49 -11.88
C TYR A 129 -17.17 2.33 -10.96
N SER A 130 -18.27 1.66 -11.27
CA SER A 130 -18.62 0.37 -10.66
C SER A 130 -18.25 -0.79 -11.58
N VAL A 131 -17.84 -1.92 -10.99
CA VAL A 131 -17.64 -3.17 -11.76
C VAL A 131 -18.98 -3.67 -12.31
N ASP A 132 -20.08 -3.43 -11.59
CA ASP A 132 -21.43 -3.87 -11.97
C ASP A 132 -21.96 -3.20 -13.25
N ASP A 133 -21.38 -2.06 -13.63
CA ASP A 133 -21.75 -1.36 -14.88
C ASP A 133 -21.27 -2.13 -16.13
N PHE A 134 -20.34 -3.07 -15.96
CA PHE A 134 -19.68 -3.81 -17.03
C PHE A 134 -19.87 -5.32 -16.88
N SER A 135 -19.97 -6.04 -18.02
CA SER A 135 -19.92 -7.49 -17.98
C SER A 135 -18.51 -7.97 -17.58
N GLU A 136 -18.38 -9.16 -17.00
CA GLU A 136 -17.09 -9.75 -16.62
C GLU A 136 -16.10 -9.83 -17.80
N ILE A 137 -16.61 -10.17 -18.99
CA ILE A 137 -15.84 -10.21 -20.24
C ILE A 137 -15.37 -8.79 -20.62
N THR A 138 -16.23 -7.80 -20.49
CA THR A 138 -15.88 -6.39 -20.75
C THR A 138 -14.81 -5.92 -19.78
N MET A 139 -14.93 -6.25 -18.49
CA MET A 139 -13.94 -5.85 -17.48
C MET A 139 -12.58 -6.49 -17.76
N THR A 140 -12.54 -7.77 -18.10
CA THR A 140 -11.30 -8.46 -18.50
C THR A 140 -10.63 -7.77 -19.69
N ARG A 141 -11.42 -7.36 -20.68
CA ARG A 141 -10.91 -6.61 -21.85
C ARG A 141 -10.40 -5.23 -21.46
N VAL A 142 -11.10 -4.51 -20.60
CA VAL A 142 -10.67 -3.18 -20.11
C VAL A 142 -9.33 -3.28 -19.39
N LEU A 143 -9.14 -4.29 -18.53
CA LEU A 143 -7.87 -4.51 -17.83
C LEU A 143 -6.73 -4.83 -18.80
N ALA A 144 -6.97 -5.71 -19.78
CA ALA A 144 -5.98 -6.06 -20.80
C ALA A 144 -5.61 -4.86 -21.70
N VAL A 145 -6.60 -4.06 -22.12
CA VAL A 145 -6.40 -2.87 -22.95
C VAL A 145 -5.60 -1.79 -22.20
N SER A 146 -5.93 -1.55 -20.93
CA SER A 146 -5.22 -0.59 -20.09
C SER A 146 -3.84 -1.08 -19.62
N GLY A 147 -3.54 -2.38 -19.77
CA GLY A 147 -2.31 -3.02 -19.28
C GLY A 147 -2.31 -3.29 -17.77
N MET A 148 -3.48 -3.19 -17.13
CA MET A 148 -3.65 -3.43 -15.70
C MET A 148 -3.74 -4.91 -15.35
N ASP A 149 -4.07 -5.77 -16.30
CA ASP A 149 -4.07 -7.23 -16.13
C ASP A 149 -2.66 -7.75 -15.79
N GLU A 150 -1.62 -7.29 -16.51
CA GLU A 150 -0.23 -7.63 -16.22
C GLU A 150 0.22 -7.08 -14.84
N ALA A 151 -0.20 -5.86 -14.49
CA ALA A 151 0.14 -5.24 -13.21
C ALA A 151 -0.53 -5.94 -12.02
N LEU A 152 -1.81 -6.30 -12.15
CA LEU A 152 -2.59 -7.06 -11.16
C LEU A 152 -2.09 -8.49 -11.02
N ALA A 153 -1.66 -9.12 -12.10
CA ALA A 153 -1.14 -10.49 -12.08
C ALA A 153 0.24 -10.61 -11.44
N ARG A 154 1.07 -9.55 -11.51
CA ARG A 154 2.48 -9.53 -11.08
C ARG A 154 2.74 -8.69 -9.82
N ASP A 155 1.70 -8.18 -9.17
CA ASP A 155 1.80 -7.33 -7.96
C ASP A 155 2.73 -6.11 -8.14
N PHE A 156 2.76 -5.54 -9.34
CA PHE A 156 3.55 -4.35 -9.60
C PHE A 156 2.91 -3.09 -8.97
N PRO A 157 3.73 -2.13 -8.51
CA PRO A 157 3.23 -0.85 -8.05
C PRO A 157 2.44 -0.14 -9.16
N ILE A 158 1.19 0.20 -8.85
CA ILE A 158 0.28 0.88 -9.77
C ILE A 158 0.54 2.38 -9.68
N HIS A 159 1.08 2.95 -10.75
CA HIS A 159 1.38 4.37 -10.85
C HIS A 159 0.10 5.15 -11.21
N SER A 160 -0.02 6.42 -10.79
CA SER A 160 -1.23 7.21 -11.09
C SER A 160 -1.45 7.41 -12.58
N ARG A 161 -0.37 7.50 -13.39
CA ARG A 161 -0.46 7.50 -14.86
C ARG A 161 -1.16 6.25 -15.42
N SER A 162 -0.90 5.07 -14.83
CA SER A 162 -1.54 3.83 -15.26
C SER A 162 -3.02 3.84 -14.88
N LEU A 163 -3.36 4.34 -13.70
CA LEU A 163 -4.77 4.51 -13.29
C LEU A 163 -5.53 5.47 -14.20
N ALA A 164 -4.89 6.54 -14.66
CA ALA A 164 -5.48 7.47 -15.61
C ALA A 164 -5.78 6.79 -16.96
N VAL A 165 -4.88 5.94 -17.45
CA VAL A 165 -5.14 5.13 -18.67
C VAL A 165 -6.32 4.17 -18.45
N LEU A 166 -6.41 3.51 -17.29
CA LEU A 166 -7.56 2.66 -16.94
C LEU A 166 -8.88 3.44 -16.92
N GLN A 167 -8.91 4.60 -16.26
CA GLN A 167 -10.08 5.48 -16.18
C GLN A 167 -10.57 5.87 -17.57
N GLU A 168 -9.63 6.23 -18.46
CA GLU A 168 -9.93 6.62 -19.82
C GLU A 168 -10.44 5.46 -20.67
N THR A 169 -9.85 4.27 -20.53
CA THR A 169 -10.34 3.04 -21.18
C THR A 169 -11.77 2.72 -20.71
N LEU A 170 -12.07 2.78 -19.41
CA LEU A 170 -13.43 2.58 -18.88
C LEU A 170 -14.44 3.57 -19.47
N ARG A 171 -14.09 4.86 -19.53
CA ARG A 171 -14.94 5.89 -20.16
C ARG A 171 -15.24 5.55 -21.61
N ARG A 172 -14.23 5.17 -22.38
CA ARG A 172 -14.34 4.92 -23.82
C ARG A 172 -15.12 3.64 -24.13
N PHE A 173 -14.98 2.60 -23.32
CA PHE A 173 -15.85 1.41 -23.39
C PHE A 173 -17.31 1.76 -23.06
N SER A 174 -17.56 2.61 -22.05
CA SER A 174 -18.90 3.11 -21.75
C SER A 174 -19.49 3.93 -22.90
N LEU A 175 -18.69 4.81 -23.51
CA LEU A 175 -19.11 5.62 -24.66
C LEU A 175 -19.44 4.76 -25.89
N ASP A 176 -18.60 3.78 -26.23
CA ASP A 176 -18.87 2.87 -27.34
C ASP A 176 -20.18 2.10 -27.12
N ARG A 177 -20.40 1.58 -25.90
CA ARG A 177 -21.66 0.92 -25.53
C ARG A 177 -22.85 1.86 -25.65
N LYS A 178 -22.74 3.12 -25.21
CA LYS A 178 -23.80 4.14 -25.37
C LYS A 178 -24.13 4.38 -26.85
N ILE A 179 -23.12 4.49 -27.71
CA ILE A 179 -23.30 4.67 -29.15
C ILE A 179 -23.96 3.43 -29.78
N GLN A 180 -23.54 2.22 -29.40
CA GLN A 180 -24.17 0.97 -29.87
C GLN A 180 -25.66 0.90 -29.48
N ILE A 181 -25.99 1.21 -28.22
CA ILE A 181 -27.38 1.25 -27.74
C ILE A 181 -28.17 2.31 -28.50
N PHE A 182 -27.61 3.50 -28.70
CA PHE A 182 -28.25 4.59 -29.43
C PHE A 182 -28.62 4.18 -30.86
N PHE A 183 -27.71 3.57 -31.62
CA PHE A 183 -28.03 3.09 -32.98
C PHE A 183 -29.03 1.93 -32.99
N THR A 184 -28.98 1.05 -31.98
CA THR A 184 -29.95 -0.04 -31.84
C THR A 184 -31.36 0.49 -31.58
N GLN A 185 -31.48 1.49 -30.70
CA GLN A 185 -32.75 2.19 -30.42
C GLN A 185 -33.24 2.97 -31.65
N LEU A 186 -32.33 3.62 -32.39
CA LEU A 186 -32.66 4.41 -33.58
C LEU A 186 -33.25 3.53 -34.70
N GLN A 187 -32.71 2.33 -34.86
CA GLN A 187 -33.18 1.34 -35.85
C GLN A 187 -34.38 0.50 -35.35
N HIS A 188 -34.84 0.71 -34.11
CA HIS A 188 -35.91 -0.08 -33.53
C HIS A 188 -37.28 0.30 -34.12
N PRO A 189 -38.16 -0.69 -34.46
CA PRO A 189 -39.45 -0.42 -35.08
C PRO A 189 -40.40 0.37 -34.16
N ASP A 190 -40.36 0.13 -32.85
CA ASP A 190 -41.22 0.77 -31.85
C ASP A 190 -40.89 2.27 -31.64
N PRO A 191 -41.85 3.20 -31.83
CA PRO A 191 -41.69 4.62 -31.53
C PRO A 191 -41.35 4.94 -30.06
N LEU A 192 -41.82 4.15 -29.09
CA LEU A 192 -41.57 4.40 -27.66
C LEU A 192 -40.09 4.19 -27.31
N VAL A 193 -39.45 3.19 -27.94
CA VAL A 193 -38.01 2.95 -27.80
C VAL A 193 -37.20 4.08 -28.43
N ARG A 194 -37.65 4.60 -29.58
CA ARG A 194 -37.03 5.77 -30.24
C ARG A 194 -37.19 7.08 -29.45
N ALA A 195 -38.18 7.18 -28.56
CA ALA A 195 -38.33 8.33 -27.68
C ALA A 195 -37.29 8.36 -26.54
N GLN A 196 -36.61 7.25 -26.27
CA GLN A 196 -35.58 7.13 -25.21
C GLN A 196 -34.15 7.42 -25.72
N LEU A 197 -34.00 7.91 -26.95
CA LEU A 197 -32.69 8.22 -27.53
C LEU A 197 -31.95 9.28 -26.72
N ASP A 198 -30.64 9.09 -26.57
CA ASP A 198 -29.75 10.08 -25.95
C ASP A 198 -29.82 11.42 -26.73
N PRO A 199 -30.23 12.53 -26.07
CA PRO A 199 -30.45 13.79 -26.74
C PRO A 199 -29.16 14.44 -27.25
N GLN A 200 -28.02 14.19 -26.61
CA GLN A 200 -26.72 14.72 -27.03
C GLN A 200 -26.23 14.02 -28.29
N LEU A 201 -26.29 12.69 -28.33
CA LEU A 201 -25.95 11.91 -29.53
C LEU A 201 -26.89 12.22 -30.69
N LEU A 202 -28.18 12.43 -30.41
CA LEU A 202 -29.17 12.83 -31.42
C LEU A 202 -28.87 14.23 -31.99
N ALA A 203 -28.44 15.18 -31.17
CA ALA A 203 -28.08 16.52 -31.61
C ALA A 203 -26.84 16.50 -32.53
N LEU A 204 -25.79 15.75 -32.13
CA LEU A 204 -24.58 15.56 -32.94
C LEU A 204 -24.91 14.89 -34.27
N LEU A 205 -25.76 13.86 -34.27
CA LEU A 205 -26.18 13.17 -35.50
C LEU A 205 -27.00 14.08 -36.42
N LYS A 206 -27.97 14.85 -35.88
CA LYS A 206 -28.82 15.77 -36.68
C LYS A 206 -28.05 16.90 -37.35
N SER A 207 -26.91 17.30 -36.78
CA SER A 207 -26.03 18.30 -37.38
C SER A 207 -25.35 17.80 -38.68
N ARG A 208 -25.41 16.49 -38.94
CA ARG A 208 -24.77 15.82 -40.07
C ARG A 208 -25.81 15.45 -41.13
N LYS A 209 -25.51 15.74 -42.41
CA LYS A 209 -26.34 15.33 -43.56
C LYS A 209 -25.80 14.01 -44.14
N GLY A 210 -26.56 12.92 -44.10
CA GLY A 210 -26.16 11.65 -44.74
C GLY A 210 -26.93 10.42 -44.27
N ASP A 211 -26.74 9.30 -44.97
CA ASP A 211 -27.28 7.98 -44.64
C ASP A 211 -26.56 7.37 -43.42
N LEU A 212 -27.34 6.71 -42.55
CA LEU A 212 -26.90 6.05 -41.31
C LEU A 212 -25.95 4.88 -41.61
N ALA A 213 -24.64 5.09 -41.45
CA ALA A 213 -23.61 4.08 -41.72
C ALA A 213 -22.67 3.84 -40.52
N GLU A 214 -21.83 2.81 -40.59
CA GLU A 214 -20.74 2.58 -39.60
C GLU A 214 -19.82 3.81 -39.44
N ARG A 215 -19.67 4.61 -40.51
CA ARG A 215 -18.94 5.87 -40.48
C ARG A 215 -19.54 6.87 -39.48
N ASP A 216 -20.85 6.87 -39.26
CA ASP A 216 -21.48 7.78 -38.32
C ASP A 216 -21.21 7.41 -36.87
N ARG A 217 -21.04 6.11 -36.56
CA ARG A 217 -20.62 5.65 -35.22
C ARG A 217 -19.24 6.19 -34.87
N ALA A 218 -18.28 6.01 -35.78
CA ALA A 218 -16.92 6.46 -35.57
C ALA A 218 -16.83 7.99 -35.44
N LEU A 219 -17.60 8.72 -36.23
CA LEU A 219 -17.63 10.18 -36.18
C LEU A 219 -18.30 10.71 -34.91
N LEU A 220 -19.40 10.10 -34.44
CA LEU A 220 -20.03 10.45 -33.16
C LEU A 220 -19.09 10.20 -31.98
N PHE A 221 -18.37 9.06 -32.01
CA PHE A 221 -17.37 8.75 -31.01
C PHE A 221 -16.27 9.82 -31.00
N GLN A 222 -15.71 10.16 -32.16
CA GLN A 222 -14.67 11.18 -32.29
C GLN A 222 -15.11 12.58 -31.82
N ASP A 223 -16.34 12.99 -32.13
CA ASP A 223 -16.85 14.30 -31.70
C ASP A 223 -17.04 14.37 -30.19
N HIS A 224 -17.61 13.33 -29.59
CA HIS A 224 -17.80 13.26 -28.14
C HIS A 224 -16.45 13.24 -27.41
N GLU A 225 -15.48 12.49 -27.92
CA GLU A 225 -14.12 12.48 -27.39
C GLU A 225 -13.45 13.85 -27.54
N ARG A 226 -13.57 14.50 -28.70
CA ARG A 226 -13.03 15.85 -28.91
C ARG A 226 -13.63 16.85 -27.93
N ALA A 227 -14.94 16.80 -27.69
CA ALA A 227 -15.61 17.66 -26.73
C ALA A 227 -15.07 17.44 -25.30
N PHE A 228 -14.90 16.18 -24.88
CA PHE A 228 -14.30 15.85 -23.59
C PHE A 228 -12.86 16.35 -23.46
N GLU A 229 -12.05 16.16 -24.50
CA GLU A 229 -10.64 16.55 -24.49
C GLU A 229 -10.43 18.08 -24.53
N LEU A 230 -11.39 18.85 -25.04
CA LEU A 230 -11.31 20.32 -25.09
C LEU A 230 -11.67 20.98 -23.75
N ASP A 231 -12.49 20.32 -22.93
CA ASP A 231 -12.88 20.79 -21.60
C ASP A 231 -11.73 20.56 -20.60
N CYS A 232 -10.71 21.41 -20.54
CA CYS A 232 -9.56 21.22 -19.65
C CYS A 232 -9.15 22.50 -18.92
N ASP A 233 -8.53 22.35 -17.75
CA ASP A 233 -8.00 23.45 -16.96
C ASP A 233 -6.69 24.01 -17.54
N GLU A 234 -6.28 25.20 -17.10
CA GLU A 234 -5.09 25.87 -17.66
C GLU A 234 -3.81 25.06 -17.42
N ASN A 235 -3.71 24.31 -16.31
CA ASN A 235 -2.56 23.45 -16.01
C ASN A 235 -2.43 22.32 -17.03
N THR A 236 -3.55 21.64 -17.33
CA THR A 236 -3.61 20.58 -18.34
C THR A 236 -3.28 21.13 -19.72
N LEU A 237 -3.82 22.30 -20.08
CA LEU A 237 -3.49 22.97 -21.33
C LEU A 237 -2.00 23.27 -21.44
N GLN A 238 -1.37 23.73 -20.36
CA GLN A 238 0.04 24.05 -20.35
C GLN A 238 0.93 22.82 -20.60
N MET A 239 0.58 21.68 -19.99
CA MET A 239 1.27 20.41 -20.28
C MET A 239 1.11 19.99 -21.73
N ARG A 240 -0.12 20.12 -22.25
CA ARG A 240 -0.45 19.75 -23.64
C ARG A 240 0.15 20.71 -24.68
N ARG A 241 0.54 21.93 -24.30
CA ARG A 241 1.35 22.80 -25.17
C ARG A 241 2.74 22.20 -25.43
N SER A 242 3.33 21.53 -24.44
CA SER A 242 4.63 20.87 -24.56
C SER A 242 4.52 19.45 -25.14
N PHE A 243 3.43 18.74 -24.81
CA PHE A 243 3.14 17.38 -25.27
C PHE A 243 1.70 17.26 -25.80
N PRO A 244 1.47 17.63 -27.08
CA PRO A 244 0.11 17.74 -27.65
C PRO A 244 -0.71 16.46 -27.67
N GLU A 245 -0.04 15.30 -27.66
CA GLU A 245 -0.69 13.98 -27.72
C GLU A 245 -1.09 13.45 -26.33
N LEU A 246 -0.76 14.15 -25.24
CA LEU A 246 -1.29 13.82 -23.92
C LEU A 246 -2.81 14.03 -23.89
N THR A 247 -3.51 13.01 -23.39
CA THR A 247 -4.94 13.11 -23.11
C THR A 247 -5.18 13.90 -21.84
N LYS A 248 -6.37 14.50 -21.73
CA LYS A 248 -6.79 15.31 -20.57
C LYS A 248 -6.58 14.54 -19.25
N THR A 249 -7.13 13.33 -19.15
CA THR A 249 -7.13 12.53 -17.91
C THR A 249 -5.71 12.16 -17.46
N VAL A 250 -4.83 11.83 -18.41
CA VAL A 250 -3.43 11.48 -18.10
C VAL A 250 -2.62 12.72 -17.72
N ALA A 251 -2.85 13.85 -18.38
CA ALA A 251 -2.24 15.10 -18.00
C ALA A 251 -2.68 15.55 -16.59
N GLU A 252 -3.97 15.49 -16.27
CA GLU A 252 -4.45 15.82 -14.92
C GLU A 252 -3.77 14.96 -13.84
N ALA A 253 -3.60 13.66 -14.09
CA ALA A 253 -2.93 12.75 -13.16
C ALA A 253 -1.43 13.06 -13.01
N LEU A 254 -0.72 13.32 -14.12
CA LEU A 254 0.70 13.72 -14.08
C LEU A 254 0.88 15.05 -13.34
N TRP A 255 -0.06 15.99 -13.46
CA TRP A 255 -0.03 17.26 -12.74
C TRP A 255 -0.30 17.08 -11.24
N GLN A 256 -1.22 16.20 -10.86
CA GLN A 256 -1.52 15.88 -9.47
C GLN A 256 -0.34 15.21 -8.75
N ASP A 257 0.43 14.38 -9.44
CA ASP A 257 1.63 13.73 -8.90
C ASP A 257 2.87 14.63 -8.93
N ALA A 258 2.84 15.73 -9.68
CA ALA A 258 4.00 16.62 -9.84
C ALA A 258 4.39 17.28 -8.51
N SER A 259 5.69 17.32 -8.23
CA SER A 259 6.26 17.98 -7.05
C SER A 259 5.96 19.49 -7.06
N ALA A 260 6.00 20.13 -5.89
CA ALA A 260 5.83 21.59 -5.80
C ALA A 260 6.86 22.34 -6.67
N SER A 261 8.09 21.81 -6.76
CA SER A 261 9.15 22.32 -7.64
C SER A 261 8.80 22.19 -9.12
N ASP A 262 8.25 21.06 -9.56
CA ASP A 262 7.86 20.86 -10.96
C ASP A 262 6.72 21.79 -11.35
N ARG A 263 5.71 21.94 -10.48
CA ARG A 263 4.58 22.85 -10.72
C ARG A 263 5.04 24.29 -10.81
N LEU A 264 5.91 24.72 -9.90
CA LEU A 264 6.47 26.07 -9.90
C LEU A 264 7.35 26.32 -11.14
N TYR A 265 8.13 25.32 -11.57
CA TYR A 265 8.94 25.41 -12.78
C TYR A 265 8.07 25.61 -14.03
N VAL A 266 7.02 24.78 -14.19
CA VAL A 266 6.07 24.90 -15.30
C VAL A 266 5.38 26.26 -15.28
N HIS A 267 4.98 26.78 -14.11
CA HIS A 267 4.36 28.11 -14.02
C HIS A 267 5.31 29.27 -14.35
N SER A 268 6.61 29.11 -14.13
CA SER A 268 7.59 30.20 -14.26
C SER A 268 8.39 30.16 -15.57
N HIS A 269 8.44 29.00 -16.26
CA HIS A 269 9.26 28.80 -17.45
C HIS A 269 8.48 28.10 -18.58
N PRO A 270 8.76 28.42 -19.85
CA PRO A 270 8.23 27.64 -20.98
C PRO A 270 8.89 26.26 -21.01
N GLY A 271 8.10 25.21 -20.76
CA GLY A 271 8.56 23.81 -20.79
C GLY A 271 8.34 23.11 -19.46
N MET A 272 9.03 21.98 -19.27
CA MET A 272 8.91 21.10 -18.12
C MET A 272 10.28 20.66 -17.62
N THR A 273 10.34 20.16 -16.38
CA THR A 273 11.54 19.51 -15.89
C THR A 273 11.78 18.21 -16.65
N ARG A 274 13.04 17.73 -16.65
CA ARG A 274 13.42 16.50 -17.36
C ARG A 274 12.61 15.29 -16.87
N GLN A 275 12.44 15.16 -15.56
CA GLN A 275 11.69 14.06 -14.96
C GLN A 275 10.22 14.06 -15.44
N MET A 276 9.57 15.22 -15.37
CA MET A 276 8.19 15.38 -15.81
C MET A 276 8.01 15.13 -17.32
N ALA A 277 9.00 15.50 -18.13
CA ALA A 277 9.03 15.21 -19.56
C ALA A 277 9.20 13.71 -19.84
N GLU A 278 10.04 13.00 -19.08
CA GLU A 278 10.22 11.54 -19.19
C GLU A 278 8.91 10.81 -18.80
N ASP A 279 8.24 11.23 -17.73
CA ASP A 279 6.96 10.67 -17.30
C ASP A 279 5.84 10.95 -18.32
N ALA A 280 5.79 12.15 -18.92
CA ALA A 280 4.87 12.48 -20.00
C ALA A 280 5.08 11.59 -21.25
N GLN A 281 6.33 11.35 -21.65
CA GLN A 281 6.66 10.48 -22.78
C GLN A 281 6.27 9.02 -22.53
N LEU A 282 6.51 8.51 -21.31
CA LEU A 282 6.06 7.19 -20.91
C LEU A 282 4.53 7.08 -20.93
N ALA A 283 3.84 8.10 -20.43
CA ALA A 283 2.38 8.10 -20.42
C ALA A 283 1.78 8.15 -21.83
N MET A 284 2.35 8.95 -22.74
CA MET A 284 1.97 8.97 -24.16
C MET A 284 2.16 7.59 -24.83
N ARG A 285 3.26 6.91 -24.52
CA ARG A 285 3.49 5.53 -24.96
C ARG A 285 2.38 4.60 -24.47
N ASP A 286 2.03 4.69 -23.19
CA ASP A 286 1.01 3.83 -22.59
C ASP A 286 -0.38 4.05 -23.19
N VAL A 287 -0.74 5.31 -23.45
CA VAL A 287 -1.98 5.69 -24.15
C VAL A 287 -1.99 5.13 -25.56
N ARG A 288 -0.91 5.30 -26.34
CA ARG A 288 -0.85 4.80 -27.72
C ARG A 288 -1.03 3.28 -27.81
N LEU A 289 -0.40 2.54 -26.90
CA LEU A 289 -0.60 1.09 -26.79
C LEU A 289 -2.05 0.74 -26.44
N ALA A 290 -2.65 1.44 -25.46
CA ALA A 290 -4.05 1.21 -25.10
C ALA A 290 -4.98 1.50 -26.29
N ARG A 291 -4.77 2.57 -27.04
CA ARG A 291 -5.57 2.93 -28.24
C ARG A 291 -5.48 1.89 -29.35
N ALA A 292 -4.33 1.26 -29.55
CA ALA A 292 -4.19 0.17 -30.50
C ALA A 292 -5.03 -1.05 -30.08
N CYS A 293 -4.97 -1.41 -28.79
CA CYS A 293 -5.75 -2.51 -28.22
C CYS A 293 -7.27 -2.23 -28.20
N GLU A 294 -7.68 -0.99 -27.93
CA GLU A 294 -9.09 -0.58 -27.96
C GLU A 294 -9.74 -0.86 -29.31
N GLY A 295 -9.05 -0.58 -30.42
CA GLY A 295 -9.59 -0.80 -31.78
C GLY A 295 -9.84 -2.28 -32.13
N ILE A 296 -9.36 -3.22 -31.32
CA ILE A 296 -9.73 -4.64 -31.42
C ILE A 296 -11.15 -4.85 -30.89
N TYR A 297 -11.52 -4.21 -29.78
CA TYR A 297 -12.76 -4.49 -29.05
C TYR A 297 -13.88 -3.48 -29.27
N LEU A 298 -13.57 -2.18 -29.42
CA LEU A 298 -14.56 -1.14 -29.65
C LEU A 298 -15.06 -1.17 -31.10
N ASP A 299 -16.36 -0.97 -31.30
CA ASP A 299 -16.96 -0.98 -32.63
C ASP A 299 -16.85 0.37 -33.33
N SER A 300 -16.84 1.46 -32.56
CA SER A 300 -16.80 2.84 -33.06
C SER A 300 -15.37 3.39 -33.22
N VAL A 301 -14.33 2.60 -32.94
CA VAL A 301 -12.93 3.06 -32.98
C VAL A 301 -12.12 2.22 -33.96
N SER A 302 -11.47 2.89 -34.90
CA SER A 302 -10.43 2.31 -35.75
C SER A 302 -9.27 3.29 -35.89
N SER A 303 -8.06 2.75 -35.85
CA SER A 303 -6.82 3.50 -36.01
C SER A 303 -5.83 2.66 -36.82
N PHE A 304 -4.76 3.29 -37.29
CA PHE A 304 -3.74 2.53 -38.00
C PHE A 304 -3.06 1.49 -37.11
N ASP A 305 -2.82 1.88 -35.87
CA ASP A 305 -2.12 1.04 -34.89
C ASP A 305 -3.00 -0.16 -34.51
N SER A 306 -4.32 0.01 -34.40
CA SER A 306 -5.24 -1.12 -34.23
C SER A 306 -5.28 -2.04 -35.45
N ASP A 307 -5.18 -1.50 -36.67
CA ASP A 307 -5.13 -2.31 -37.89
C ASP A 307 -3.83 -3.14 -37.96
N ARG A 308 -2.70 -2.56 -37.56
CA ARG A 308 -1.41 -3.28 -37.45
C ARG A 308 -1.50 -4.42 -36.46
N LEU A 309 -2.06 -4.15 -35.28
CA LEU A 309 -2.26 -5.16 -34.24
C LEU A 309 -3.24 -6.25 -34.70
N ALA A 310 -4.34 -5.88 -35.34
CA ALA A 310 -5.32 -6.83 -35.87
C ALA A 310 -4.69 -7.75 -36.93
N LEU A 311 -3.90 -7.21 -37.87
CA LEU A 311 -3.20 -8.03 -38.87
C LEU A 311 -2.20 -9.00 -38.21
N HIS A 312 -1.47 -8.55 -37.20
CA HIS A 312 -0.58 -9.42 -36.43
C HIS A 312 -1.36 -10.56 -35.76
N MET A 313 -2.47 -10.26 -35.07
CA MET A 313 -3.33 -11.27 -34.41
C MET A 313 -4.02 -12.22 -35.40
N ILE A 314 -4.33 -11.78 -36.61
CA ILE A 314 -4.81 -12.66 -37.68
C ILE A 314 -3.75 -13.72 -38.03
N GLY A 315 -2.47 -13.35 -38.04
CA GLY A 315 -1.36 -14.28 -38.26
C GLY A 315 -1.14 -15.32 -37.17
N LEU A 316 -1.63 -15.05 -35.96
CA LEU A 316 -1.52 -15.96 -34.81
C LEU A 316 -2.61 -17.04 -34.80
N LEU A 317 -3.58 -16.96 -35.71
CA LEU A 317 -4.62 -17.99 -35.84
C LEU A 317 -3.98 -19.34 -36.20
N ALA A 318 -4.26 -20.38 -35.41
CA ALA A 318 -3.63 -21.70 -35.53
C ALA A 318 -3.79 -22.35 -36.92
N GLN A 319 -4.83 -21.97 -37.67
CA GLN A 319 -5.12 -22.45 -39.03
C GLN A 319 -4.82 -21.39 -40.11
N TRP A 320 -3.96 -20.40 -39.81
CA TRP A 320 -3.56 -19.40 -40.79
C TRP A 320 -2.81 -20.06 -41.97
N PRO A 321 -3.21 -19.80 -43.24
CA PRO A 321 -2.58 -20.46 -44.37
C PRO A 321 -1.11 -20.05 -44.55
N SER A 322 -0.18 -21.00 -44.48
CA SER A 322 1.25 -20.76 -44.72
C SER A 322 1.56 -20.28 -46.15
N THR A 323 0.64 -20.52 -47.10
CA THR A 323 0.79 -20.12 -48.50
C THR A 323 0.40 -18.66 -48.77
N VAL A 324 -0.13 -17.93 -47.77
CA VAL A 324 -0.65 -16.57 -47.94
C VAL A 324 0.17 -15.57 -47.13
N ARG A 325 0.60 -14.50 -47.80
CA ARG A 325 1.20 -13.32 -47.19
C ARG A 325 0.34 -12.09 -47.47
N ILE A 326 0.07 -11.31 -46.43
CA ILE A 326 -0.66 -10.05 -46.55
C ILE A 326 0.24 -8.91 -46.08
N GLU A 327 0.34 -7.86 -46.89
CA GLU A 327 1.11 -6.65 -46.58
C GLU A 327 0.20 -5.43 -46.58
N ILE A 328 0.26 -4.63 -45.52
CA ILE A 328 -0.36 -3.31 -45.50
C ILE A 328 0.68 -2.26 -45.91
N ARG A 329 0.35 -1.47 -46.92
CA ARG A 329 1.17 -0.33 -47.38
C ARG A 329 0.52 0.99 -47.00
N HIS A 330 1.35 1.91 -46.52
CA HIS A 330 0.98 3.29 -46.21
C HIS A 330 2.07 4.21 -46.76
N ASN A 331 1.70 5.24 -47.52
CA ASN A 331 2.63 6.16 -48.20
C ASN A 331 3.73 5.44 -49.01
N ALA A 332 3.33 4.45 -49.82
CA ALA A 332 4.21 3.61 -50.66
C ALA A 332 5.27 2.76 -49.91
N LYS A 333 5.22 2.68 -48.58
CA LYS A 333 6.06 1.80 -47.76
C LYS A 333 5.24 0.66 -47.15
N VAL A 334 5.85 -0.52 -47.02
CA VAL A 334 5.27 -1.62 -46.25
C VAL A 334 5.30 -1.22 -44.77
N ALA A 335 4.13 -1.19 -44.14
CA ALA A 335 3.96 -0.73 -42.78
C ALA A 335 3.71 -1.87 -41.79
N THR A 336 3.22 -3.02 -42.25
CA THR A 336 3.15 -4.28 -41.51
C THR A 336 2.86 -5.43 -42.48
N ALA A 337 3.24 -6.64 -42.12
CA ALA A 337 3.02 -7.83 -42.93
C ALA A 337 2.79 -9.08 -42.07
N VAL A 338 2.05 -10.04 -42.60
CA VAL A 338 1.78 -11.33 -41.97
C VAL A 338 1.89 -12.47 -42.99
N GLY A 339 2.39 -13.63 -42.58
CA GLY A 339 2.65 -14.78 -43.44
C GLY A 339 4.10 -14.86 -43.95
N ASP A 340 4.47 -16.04 -44.43
CA ASP A 340 5.83 -16.36 -44.87
C ASP A 340 6.28 -15.43 -46.01
N VAL A 341 7.51 -14.93 -45.96
CA VAL A 341 8.12 -14.12 -47.03
C VAL A 341 8.18 -14.90 -48.35
N GLN A 342 8.27 -16.24 -48.28
CA GLN A 342 8.27 -17.15 -49.43
C GLN A 342 6.86 -17.65 -49.81
N ALA A 343 5.80 -17.12 -49.20
CA ALA A 343 4.44 -17.49 -49.52
C ALA A 343 4.13 -17.18 -51.00
N PRO A 344 3.58 -18.13 -51.78
CA PRO A 344 3.30 -17.94 -53.21
C PRO A 344 2.20 -16.91 -53.48
N PHE A 345 1.32 -16.64 -52.51
CA PHE A 345 0.24 -15.67 -52.64
C PHE A 345 0.52 -14.43 -51.79
N LEU A 346 1.03 -13.38 -52.43
CA LEU A 346 1.21 -12.06 -51.83
C LEU A 346 -0.01 -11.17 -52.13
N HIS A 347 -0.64 -10.65 -51.08
CA HIS A 347 -1.75 -9.70 -51.17
C HIS A 347 -1.35 -8.36 -50.56
N VAL A 348 -1.43 -7.30 -51.35
CA VAL A 348 -1.07 -5.94 -50.91
C VAL A 348 -2.34 -5.12 -50.68
N LEU A 349 -2.48 -4.61 -49.46
CA LEU A 349 -3.55 -3.71 -49.03
C LEU A 349 -2.99 -2.30 -48.88
N VAL A 350 -3.48 -1.35 -49.66
CA VAL A 350 -3.06 0.06 -49.58
C VAL A 350 -4.03 0.82 -48.68
N ARG A 351 -3.52 1.37 -47.59
CA ARG A 351 -4.32 2.15 -46.65
C ARG A 351 -4.60 3.55 -47.20
N GLN A 352 -5.85 3.96 -47.14
CA GLN A 352 -6.37 5.29 -47.47
C GLN A 352 -7.10 5.88 -46.25
N ASP A 353 -7.49 7.16 -46.32
CA ASP A 353 -8.10 7.89 -45.18
C ASP A 353 -9.39 7.24 -44.63
N SER A 354 -10.10 6.44 -45.45
CA SER A 354 -11.41 5.88 -45.08
C SER A 354 -11.53 4.36 -45.27
N GLY A 355 -10.41 3.64 -45.43
CA GLY A 355 -10.38 2.17 -45.57
C GLY A 355 -9.21 1.66 -46.38
N TYR A 356 -9.33 0.43 -46.87
CA TYR A 356 -8.30 -0.25 -47.66
C TYR A 356 -8.71 -0.39 -49.12
N VAL A 357 -7.76 -0.10 -50.01
CA VAL A 357 -7.86 -0.40 -51.45
C VAL A 357 -6.92 -1.55 -51.76
N ILE A 358 -7.38 -2.45 -52.61
CA ILE A 358 -6.63 -3.64 -52.96
C ILE A 358 -5.86 -3.38 -54.25
N ASP A 359 -4.54 -3.59 -54.21
CA ASP A 359 -3.66 -3.40 -55.36
C ASP A 359 -3.87 -4.56 -56.35
N SER A 360 -4.70 -4.33 -57.38
CA SER A 360 -4.92 -5.24 -58.50
C SER A 360 -4.44 -4.57 -59.80
N PRO A 361 -3.77 -5.30 -60.72
CA PRO A 361 -3.32 -4.75 -62.01
C PRO A 361 -4.47 -4.36 -62.96
N GLU A 362 -5.70 -4.78 -62.67
CA GLU A 362 -6.93 -4.27 -63.31
C GLU A 362 -7.51 -3.18 -62.41
N GLY A 363 -7.50 -1.93 -62.91
CA GLY A 363 -7.74 -0.71 -62.15
C GLY A 363 -8.86 -0.77 -61.12
N ALA A 364 -8.54 -0.43 -59.88
CA ALA A 364 -9.47 -0.37 -58.76
C ALA A 364 -10.54 0.72 -58.99
N SER A 365 -11.80 0.31 -59.06
CA SER A 365 -12.96 1.20 -58.92
C SER A 365 -13.03 1.71 -57.47
N ALA A 366 -13.22 3.01 -57.29
CA ALA A 366 -13.36 3.67 -55.99
C ALA A 366 -14.58 3.23 -55.14
N LYS A 367 -15.36 2.24 -55.58
CA LYS A 367 -16.59 1.77 -54.91
C LYS A 367 -16.41 0.67 -53.86
N ASP A 368 -15.23 0.04 -53.77
CA ASP A 368 -14.99 -1.12 -52.88
C ASP A 368 -14.02 -0.79 -51.72
N MET A 369 -14.22 0.35 -51.03
CA MET A 369 -13.47 0.63 -49.79
C MET A 369 -14.01 -0.24 -48.67
N ASN A 370 -13.19 -1.18 -48.21
CA ASN A 370 -13.54 -2.13 -47.17
C ASN A 370 -12.71 -1.89 -45.90
N ASP A 371 -13.24 -2.31 -44.75
CA ASP A 371 -12.46 -2.43 -43.52
C ASP A 371 -11.35 -3.49 -43.67
N LEU A 372 -10.40 -3.53 -42.74
CA LEU A 372 -9.27 -4.45 -42.78
C LEU A 372 -9.73 -5.92 -42.86
N TYR A 373 -10.67 -6.33 -42.01
CA TYR A 373 -11.11 -7.72 -41.91
C TYR A 373 -11.83 -8.17 -43.18
N SER A 374 -12.69 -7.31 -43.73
CA SER A 374 -13.37 -7.53 -45.00
C SER A 374 -12.37 -7.64 -46.16
N SER A 375 -11.35 -6.77 -46.16
CA SER A 375 -10.28 -6.80 -47.16
C SER A 375 -9.44 -8.08 -47.11
N VAL A 376 -9.10 -8.54 -45.91
CA VAL A 376 -8.39 -9.82 -45.70
C VAL A 376 -9.25 -11.00 -46.11
N TRP A 377 -10.51 -11.05 -45.65
CA TRP A 377 -11.44 -12.15 -45.95
C TRP A 377 -11.64 -12.34 -47.45
N LEU A 378 -11.79 -11.24 -48.21
CA LEU A 378 -11.95 -11.26 -49.66
C LEU A 378 -10.75 -11.87 -50.39
N ARG A 379 -9.55 -11.85 -49.79
CA ARG A 379 -8.32 -12.40 -50.40
C ARG A 379 -8.11 -13.88 -50.14
N LEU A 380 -8.75 -14.43 -49.10
CA LEU A 380 -8.67 -15.85 -48.80
C LEU A 380 -9.53 -16.66 -49.76
N LEU A 381 -9.01 -17.81 -50.21
CA LEU A 381 -9.76 -18.79 -51.00
C LEU A 381 -10.83 -19.48 -50.15
N PRO A 382 -11.91 -20.03 -50.73
CA PRO A 382 -12.96 -20.73 -49.97
C PRO A 382 -12.43 -21.84 -49.06
N VAL A 383 -11.44 -22.62 -49.52
CA VAL A 383 -10.79 -23.68 -48.73
C VAL A 383 -10.03 -23.11 -47.53
N GLN A 384 -9.37 -21.96 -47.70
CA GLN A 384 -8.66 -21.26 -46.62
C GLN A 384 -9.63 -20.66 -45.60
N ARG A 385 -10.75 -20.09 -46.08
CA ARG A 385 -11.84 -19.61 -45.21
C ARG A 385 -12.46 -20.75 -44.40
N GLN A 386 -12.63 -21.92 -45.01
CA GLN A 386 -13.12 -23.12 -44.34
C GLN A 386 -12.15 -23.60 -43.24
N ALA A 387 -10.85 -23.64 -43.53
CA ALA A 387 -9.84 -24.02 -42.54
C ALA A 387 -9.82 -23.10 -41.32
N LEU A 388 -10.07 -21.81 -41.53
CA LEU A 388 -10.20 -20.80 -40.46
C LEU A 388 -11.59 -20.79 -39.79
N GLY A 389 -12.58 -21.52 -40.30
CA GLY A 389 -13.96 -21.51 -39.78
C GLY A 389 -14.75 -20.23 -40.11
N VAL A 390 -14.36 -19.47 -41.14
CA VAL A 390 -14.97 -18.19 -41.55
C VAL A 390 -15.62 -18.26 -42.95
N LEU A 391 -16.18 -19.41 -43.30
CA LEU A 391 -16.88 -19.62 -44.57
C LEU A 391 -18.02 -18.61 -44.77
N ASP A 392 -18.85 -18.44 -43.75
CA ASP A 392 -20.02 -17.56 -43.74
C ASP A 392 -19.79 -16.41 -42.74
N GLY A 393 -20.22 -15.19 -43.10
CA GLY A 393 -20.14 -14.00 -42.22
C GLY A 393 -19.09 -12.94 -42.58
N GLY A 394 -18.33 -13.12 -43.68
CA GLY A 394 -17.46 -12.07 -44.23
C GLY A 394 -16.36 -11.61 -43.28
N GLY A 395 -15.95 -10.34 -43.38
CA GLY A 395 -14.95 -9.73 -42.49
C GLY A 395 -15.37 -9.74 -41.01
N GLN A 396 -16.67 -9.69 -40.70
CA GLN A 396 -17.16 -9.74 -39.32
C GLN A 396 -16.83 -11.06 -38.62
N ALA A 397 -16.90 -12.20 -39.33
CA ALA A 397 -16.52 -13.49 -38.76
C ALA A 397 -15.03 -13.52 -38.37
N LEU A 398 -14.16 -12.96 -39.22
CA LEU A 398 -12.73 -12.84 -38.93
C LEU A 398 -12.46 -11.90 -37.75
N ARG A 399 -13.19 -10.79 -37.66
CA ARG A 399 -13.12 -9.87 -36.52
C ARG A 399 -13.48 -10.56 -35.20
N GLN A 400 -14.51 -11.41 -35.20
CA GLN A 400 -14.89 -12.18 -34.01
C GLN A 400 -13.81 -13.18 -33.59
N LEU A 401 -13.18 -13.88 -34.55
CA LEU A 401 -12.06 -14.77 -34.23
C LEU A 401 -10.88 -14.03 -33.58
N VAL A 402 -10.54 -12.84 -34.08
CA VAL A 402 -9.51 -12.00 -33.46
C VAL A 402 -9.90 -11.58 -32.04
N ARG A 403 -11.17 -11.21 -31.80
CA ARG A 403 -11.68 -10.82 -30.48
C ARG A 403 -11.75 -11.96 -29.45
N LEU A 404 -11.76 -13.21 -29.91
CA LEU A 404 -11.74 -14.40 -29.05
C LEU A 404 -10.32 -14.76 -28.59
N GLN A 405 -9.28 -14.25 -29.27
CA GLN A 405 -7.90 -14.44 -28.84
C GLN A 405 -7.58 -13.53 -27.64
N PRO A 406 -6.70 -13.96 -26.72
CA PRO A 406 -6.11 -13.06 -25.73
C PRO A 406 -5.28 -11.99 -26.43
N LEU A 407 -5.25 -10.77 -25.88
CA LEU A 407 -4.36 -9.73 -26.39
C LEU A 407 -2.90 -10.17 -26.22
N PRO A 408 -2.02 -9.87 -27.20
CA PRO A 408 -0.58 -10.01 -27.02
C PRO A 408 -0.08 -9.15 -25.85
N SER A 409 1.02 -9.56 -25.22
CA SER A 409 1.65 -8.77 -24.15
C SER A 409 1.99 -7.35 -24.62
N ARG A 410 2.07 -6.40 -23.68
CA ARG A 410 2.38 -4.98 -24.00
C ARG A 410 3.69 -4.82 -24.77
N GLN A 411 4.67 -5.71 -24.53
CA GLN A 411 5.93 -5.73 -25.26
C GLN A 411 5.69 -6.05 -26.75
N VAL A 412 4.98 -7.14 -27.05
CA VAL A 412 4.67 -7.56 -28.43
C VAL A 412 3.85 -6.48 -29.14
N VAL A 413 2.85 -5.89 -28.48
CA VAL A 413 2.10 -4.78 -29.06
C VAL A 413 3.04 -3.62 -29.41
N SER A 414 3.99 -3.29 -28.53
CA SER A 414 4.94 -2.20 -28.82
C SER A 414 5.88 -2.48 -29.99
N GLU A 415 6.27 -3.74 -30.19
CA GLU A 415 7.09 -4.19 -31.32
C GLU A 415 6.29 -4.11 -32.63
N VAL A 416 5.03 -4.55 -32.60
CA VAL A 416 4.10 -4.47 -33.76
C VAL A 416 3.82 -3.03 -34.18
N LEU A 417 3.82 -2.10 -33.23
CA LEU A 417 3.63 -0.66 -33.48
C LEU A 417 4.92 0.08 -33.83
N GLU A 418 6.04 -0.63 -33.97
CA GLU A 418 7.37 -0.08 -34.25
C GLU A 418 7.77 1.03 -33.27
N MET A 419 7.36 0.90 -32.00
CA MET A 419 7.71 1.87 -30.98
C MET A 419 9.17 1.67 -30.58
N ALA A 420 9.88 2.77 -30.31
CA ALA A 420 11.25 2.69 -29.81
C ALA A 420 11.30 1.71 -28.62
N PRO A 421 12.24 0.73 -28.63
CA PRO A 421 12.35 -0.19 -27.52
C PRO A 421 12.56 0.63 -26.27
N ARG A 422 11.85 0.27 -25.19
CA ARG A 422 12.23 0.77 -23.88
C ARG A 422 13.71 0.40 -23.72
N PRO A 423 14.60 1.29 -23.26
CA PRO A 423 15.90 0.85 -22.80
C PRO A 423 15.62 -0.18 -21.71
N VAL A 424 15.70 -1.45 -22.10
CA VAL A 424 15.79 -2.53 -21.15
C VAL A 424 17.15 -2.26 -20.54
N SER A 425 17.18 -1.90 -19.26
CA SER A 425 18.40 -2.06 -18.48
C SER A 425 18.59 -3.58 -18.41
N VAL A 426 19.09 -4.16 -19.51
CA VAL A 426 19.64 -5.50 -19.51
C VAL A 426 20.92 -5.30 -18.75
N ASP A 427 20.87 -5.58 -17.47
CA ASP A 427 22.07 -5.67 -16.66
C ASP A 427 22.98 -6.70 -17.36
N PRO A 428 24.11 -6.29 -17.95
CA PRO A 428 25.02 -7.19 -18.66
C PRO A 428 25.56 -8.30 -17.74
N ALA A 429 25.45 -8.10 -16.42
CA ALA A 429 25.86 -9.07 -15.42
C ALA A 429 25.02 -10.36 -15.48
N ALA A 430 23.73 -10.29 -15.87
CA ALA A 430 22.86 -11.48 -15.94
C ALA A 430 23.31 -12.52 -16.99
N LEU A 431 24.08 -12.12 -18.02
CA LEU A 431 24.64 -13.03 -19.02
C LEU A 431 26.05 -13.56 -18.66
N GLN A 432 26.79 -12.90 -17.76
CA GLN A 432 28.15 -13.30 -17.37
C GLN A 432 28.20 -14.20 -16.12
N TYR A 433 27.18 -14.16 -15.25
CA TYR A 433 27.12 -15.00 -14.05
C TYR A 433 26.95 -16.51 -14.33
N ALA A 434 26.71 -16.92 -15.58
CA ALA A 434 26.61 -18.31 -15.95
C ALA A 434 27.97 -19.03 -16.09
N GLN A 435 29.13 -18.33 -16.10
CA GLN A 435 30.40 -19.01 -16.48
C GLN A 435 31.61 -18.91 -15.55
N THR A 436 31.71 -18.00 -14.59
CA THR A 436 32.93 -18.02 -13.73
C THR A 436 32.63 -17.58 -12.31
N GLY A 437 32.78 -18.54 -11.40
CA GLY A 437 32.68 -18.32 -9.98
C GLY A 437 33.84 -17.51 -9.41
N GLY A 438 33.54 -16.80 -8.33
CA GLY A 438 34.49 -16.32 -7.33
C GLY A 438 35.34 -15.12 -7.76
N LEU A 439 35.03 -13.94 -7.25
CA LEU A 439 35.74 -13.32 -6.12
C LEU A 439 35.16 -11.92 -5.86
N ARG A 440 34.97 -11.61 -4.58
CA ARG A 440 34.45 -10.32 -4.08
C ARG A 440 35.45 -9.19 -4.30
N GLY A 441 34.97 -8.03 -4.72
CA GLY A 441 35.64 -6.74 -4.63
C GLY A 441 34.64 -5.62 -4.89
N GLY A 442 34.50 -4.69 -3.96
CA GLY A 442 33.40 -3.73 -3.89
C GLY A 442 33.30 -2.68 -5.00
N ALA A 443 32.16 -1.98 -4.93
CA ALA A 443 31.80 -0.67 -5.46
C ALA A 443 30.93 -0.62 -6.73
N ASP A 444 29.86 0.16 -6.57
CA ASP A 444 28.95 0.79 -7.53
C ASP A 444 27.70 0.01 -8.00
N ASN A 445 26.61 0.29 -7.27
CA ASN A 445 25.20 0.44 -7.66
C ASN A 445 24.73 -0.17 -9.00
N ASP A 446 23.95 -1.25 -8.92
CA ASP A 446 22.99 -1.65 -9.96
C ASP A 446 21.65 -2.11 -9.34
N PRO A 447 20.46 -1.66 -9.81
CA PRO A 447 19.18 -1.85 -9.15
C PRO A 447 18.40 -3.01 -9.77
N THR A 448 18.88 -4.26 -9.73
CA THR A 448 18.03 -5.44 -9.96
C THR A 448 18.48 -6.67 -9.17
N SER A 449 18.22 -6.65 -7.86
CA SER A 449 17.96 -7.89 -7.10
C SER A 449 16.54 -7.75 -6.56
N ALA A 450 15.65 -8.69 -6.89
CA ALA A 450 14.42 -8.83 -6.13
C ALA A 450 14.87 -9.20 -4.71
N LYS A 451 14.99 -8.19 -3.85
CA LYS A 451 15.46 -8.34 -2.48
C LYS A 451 14.68 -9.49 -1.86
N SER A 452 15.41 -10.49 -1.38
CA SER A 452 14.80 -11.52 -0.55
C SER A 452 14.01 -10.81 0.55
N VAL A 453 12.88 -11.37 1.00
CA VAL A 453 12.17 -10.88 2.19
C VAL A 453 13.14 -10.67 3.35
N VAL A 454 14.17 -11.54 3.45
CA VAL A 454 15.27 -11.42 4.41
C VAL A 454 16.17 -10.21 4.12
N ASP A 455 16.51 -9.92 2.85
CA ASP A 455 17.35 -8.79 2.47
C ASP A 455 16.60 -7.45 2.64
N SER A 456 15.32 -7.38 2.29
CA SER A 456 14.48 -6.20 2.56
C SER A 456 14.30 -5.94 4.06
N VAL A 457 14.11 -7.00 4.86
CA VAL A 457 14.07 -6.86 6.33
C VAL A 457 15.43 -6.42 6.87
N ARG A 458 16.54 -6.91 6.31
CA ARG A 458 17.90 -6.47 6.68
C ARG A 458 18.21 -5.04 6.26
N GLU A 459 17.64 -4.54 5.18
CA GLU A 459 17.79 -3.13 4.81
C GLU A 459 16.97 -2.19 5.68
N LEU A 460 15.74 -2.58 6.02
CA LEU A 460 14.91 -1.84 6.98
C LEU A 460 15.50 -1.88 8.39
N TYR A 461 16.12 -3.01 8.77
CA TYR A 461 16.68 -3.26 10.09
C TYR A 461 18.11 -3.85 10.00
N PRO A 462 19.13 -3.02 9.75
CA PRO A 462 20.49 -3.49 9.47
C PRO A 462 21.20 -4.21 10.61
N GLN A 463 20.72 -4.07 11.85
CA GLN A 463 21.35 -4.63 13.05
C GLN A 463 20.58 -5.78 13.70
N LEU A 464 19.46 -6.21 13.13
CA LEU A 464 18.76 -7.41 13.62
C LEU A 464 19.63 -8.66 13.40
N LYS A 465 19.74 -9.51 14.42
CA LYS A 465 20.43 -10.81 14.31
C LYS A 465 19.60 -11.79 13.48
N ASP A 466 20.23 -12.77 12.85
CA ASP A 466 19.56 -13.72 11.94
C ASP A 466 18.40 -14.49 12.60
N GLU A 467 18.54 -14.82 13.88
CA GLU A 467 17.49 -15.46 14.69
C GLU A 467 16.27 -14.54 14.87
N GLU A 468 16.51 -13.24 15.06
CA GLU A 468 15.47 -12.23 15.24
C GLU A 468 14.81 -11.82 13.91
N VAL A 469 15.56 -11.79 12.81
CA VAL A 469 15.02 -11.61 11.45
C VAL A 469 14.08 -12.76 11.12
N THR A 470 14.46 -14.00 11.44
CA THR A 470 13.63 -15.18 11.23
C THR A 470 12.40 -15.17 12.13
N ALA A 471 12.54 -14.74 13.40
CA ALA A 471 11.41 -14.55 14.31
C ALA A 471 10.47 -13.43 13.85
N PHE A 472 11.00 -12.32 13.32
CA PHE A 472 10.24 -11.20 12.75
C PHE A 472 9.44 -11.65 11.54
N ILE A 473 10.07 -12.39 10.62
CA ILE A 473 9.40 -12.99 9.46
C ILE A 473 8.29 -13.96 9.91
N ASN A 474 8.59 -14.85 10.85
CA ASN A 474 7.62 -15.83 11.36
C ASN A 474 6.50 -15.22 12.21
N ARG A 475 6.65 -14.02 12.78
CA ARG A 475 5.63 -13.39 13.64
C ARG A 475 4.80 -12.34 12.89
N ARG A 476 5.43 -11.49 12.08
CA ARG A 476 4.78 -10.36 11.40
C ARG A 476 4.50 -10.59 9.91
N LEU A 477 5.26 -11.46 9.23
CA LEU A 477 5.22 -11.61 7.77
C LEU A 477 4.50 -12.89 7.29
N LYS A 478 3.82 -13.62 8.19
CA LYS A 478 3.24 -14.96 7.95
C LYS A 478 2.30 -15.11 6.74
N ASN A 479 1.46 -14.10 6.47
CA ASN A 479 0.41 -14.22 5.44
C ASN A 479 0.62 -13.27 4.24
N ASP A 480 1.41 -12.20 4.42
CA ASP A 480 1.72 -11.19 3.39
C ASP A 480 3.07 -10.50 3.69
N PRO A 481 4.20 -11.15 3.33
CA PRO A 481 5.53 -10.60 3.58
C PRO A 481 5.78 -9.31 2.81
N SER A 482 5.39 -9.28 1.55
CA SER A 482 5.70 -8.18 0.62
C SER A 482 4.88 -6.93 0.93
N GLY A 483 3.59 -7.06 1.27
CA GLY A 483 2.74 -5.91 1.60
C GLY A 483 3.06 -5.30 2.97
N VAL A 484 3.53 -6.09 3.94
CA VAL A 484 4.04 -5.55 5.21
C VAL A 484 5.38 -4.83 5.01
N ILE A 485 6.30 -5.41 4.23
CA ILE A 485 7.58 -4.77 3.92
C ILE A 485 7.37 -3.45 3.17
N GLN A 486 6.53 -3.41 2.13
CA GLN A 486 6.23 -2.17 1.41
C GLN A 486 5.59 -1.10 2.30
N ARG A 487 4.73 -1.49 3.25
CA ARG A 487 4.17 -0.56 4.23
C ARG A 487 5.26 0.01 5.14
N LEU A 488 6.16 -0.83 5.65
CA LEU A 488 7.29 -0.39 6.47
C LEU A 488 8.28 0.49 5.69
N GLU A 489 8.57 0.15 4.43
CA GLU A 489 9.38 0.98 3.52
C GLU A 489 8.73 2.35 3.30
N LYS A 490 7.41 2.39 3.09
CA LYS A 490 6.66 3.64 2.93
C LYS A 490 6.63 4.45 4.23
N GLU A 491 6.39 3.81 5.37
CA GLU A 491 6.45 4.46 6.69
C GLU A 491 7.83 5.07 6.95
N PHE A 492 8.90 4.34 6.65
CA PHE A 492 10.26 4.86 6.79
C PHE A 492 10.57 6.01 5.82
N ALA A 493 10.10 5.91 4.57
CA ALA A 493 10.25 6.98 3.59
C ALA A 493 9.54 8.26 4.04
N MET A 494 8.31 8.14 4.55
CA MET A 494 7.56 9.28 5.11
C MET A 494 8.28 9.88 6.33
N LEU A 495 8.76 9.04 7.26
CA LEU A 495 9.55 9.52 8.41
C LEU A 495 10.78 10.32 7.97
N ARG A 496 11.52 9.83 6.96
CA ARG A 496 12.69 10.54 6.43
C ARG A 496 12.33 11.88 5.80
N GLU A 497 11.22 11.95 5.09
CA GLU A 497 10.72 13.19 4.49
C GLU A 497 10.29 14.20 5.55
N GLU A 498 9.48 13.79 6.53
CA GLU A 498 9.03 14.64 7.64
C GLU A 498 10.22 15.20 8.42
N LEU A 499 11.21 14.36 8.74
CA LEU A 499 12.41 14.77 9.45
C LEU A 499 13.32 15.68 8.62
N ALA A 500 13.40 15.48 7.30
CA ALA A 500 14.17 16.34 6.41
C ALA A 500 13.54 17.74 6.29
N ILE A 501 12.21 17.82 6.21
CA ILE A 501 11.48 19.09 6.23
C ILE A 501 11.69 19.79 7.57
N TRP A 502 11.55 19.07 8.68
CA TRP A 502 11.70 19.63 10.02
C TRP A 502 13.15 20.10 10.33
N SER A 503 14.16 19.35 9.89
CA SER A 503 15.57 19.74 10.06
C SER A 503 15.97 20.91 9.17
N ALA A 504 15.33 21.06 8.00
CA ALA A 504 15.56 22.19 7.09
C ALA A 504 14.81 23.47 7.52
N GLY A 505 13.72 23.35 8.25
CA GLY A 505 12.84 24.45 8.65
C GLY A 505 13.56 25.54 9.44
N GLU A 506 13.57 26.76 8.88
CA GLU A 506 14.04 27.96 9.56
C GLU A 506 13.11 28.29 10.73
N SER A 507 13.70 28.53 11.90
CA SER A 507 13.01 28.97 13.12
C SER A 507 12.05 30.13 12.81
N SER A 508 10.85 30.07 13.39
CA SER A 508 9.81 31.09 13.20
C SER A 508 10.35 32.52 13.46
N PRO A 509 9.91 33.56 12.72
CA PRO A 509 10.45 34.94 12.82
C PRO A 509 10.17 35.70 14.13
N HIS A 510 9.71 35.05 15.20
CA HIS A 510 9.07 35.73 16.35
C HIS A 510 9.71 35.46 17.73
N SER A 511 10.97 35.06 17.84
CA SER A 511 11.69 35.17 19.12
C SER A 511 12.50 36.46 19.18
N GLN A 512 11.82 37.61 19.30
CA GLN A 512 12.46 38.74 19.98
C GLN A 512 12.54 38.38 21.46
N SER A 513 13.71 37.92 21.91
CA SER A 513 14.08 38.03 23.31
C SER A 513 15.53 38.49 23.39
N SER A 514 15.66 39.74 23.81
CA SER A 514 16.90 40.35 24.24
C SER A 514 17.46 39.59 25.46
N GLY A 515 18.72 39.16 25.38
CA GLY A 515 19.43 38.66 26.56
C GLY A 515 20.66 37.86 26.20
N TRP A 516 21.83 38.33 26.62
CA TRP A 516 23.11 37.66 26.44
C TRP A 516 23.11 36.20 26.92
N SER A 517 23.21 35.27 25.97
CA SER A 517 23.94 33.98 26.07
C SER A 517 24.01 33.41 24.64
N SER A 518 25.09 32.70 24.30
CA SER A 518 25.36 32.18 22.95
C SER A 518 24.15 31.45 22.35
N ALA A 519 23.31 32.16 21.60
CA ALA A 519 22.29 31.54 20.79
C ALA A 519 23.04 30.70 19.73
N PRO A 520 22.81 29.38 19.66
CA PRO A 520 23.47 28.55 18.66
C PRO A 520 23.17 29.13 17.28
N THR A 521 24.22 29.23 16.46
CA THR A 521 24.11 29.74 15.09
C THR A 521 23.05 28.94 14.33
N LEU A 522 22.38 29.55 13.33
CA LEU A 522 21.38 28.85 12.50
C LEU A 522 21.92 27.54 11.89
N VAL A 523 23.24 27.47 11.64
CA VAL A 523 23.93 26.28 11.17
C VAL A 523 24.04 25.21 12.26
N GLU A 524 24.43 25.58 13.48
CA GLU A 524 24.48 24.66 14.63
C GLU A 524 23.09 24.13 14.97
N GLN A 525 22.05 24.97 14.88
CA GLN A 525 20.65 24.53 15.08
C GLN A 525 20.22 23.52 14.02
N ARG A 526 20.52 23.78 12.74
CA ARG A 526 20.24 22.83 11.66
C ARG A 526 20.98 21.51 11.88
N GLN A 527 22.27 21.57 12.23
CA GLN A 527 23.09 20.39 12.47
C GLN A 527 22.59 19.56 13.67
N ALA A 528 22.20 20.21 14.77
CA ALA A 528 21.61 19.52 15.93
C ALA A 528 20.27 18.84 15.56
N ARG A 529 19.44 19.49 14.74
CA ARG A 529 18.20 18.88 14.23
C ARG A 529 18.49 17.71 13.29
N GLU A 530 19.48 17.82 12.41
CA GLU A 530 19.91 16.71 11.54
C GLU A 530 20.43 15.51 12.36
N GLN A 531 21.17 15.76 13.43
CA GLN A 531 21.62 14.72 14.35
C GLN A 531 20.45 14.05 15.08
N PHE A 532 19.50 14.83 15.59
CA PHE A 532 18.29 14.32 16.23
C PHE A 532 17.43 13.50 15.25
N SER A 533 17.25 13.99 14.02
CA SER A 533 16.59 13.26 12.92
C SER A 533 17.27 11.93 12.63
N LYS A 534 18.61 11.88 12.70
CA LYS A 534 19.36 10.65 12.51
C LYS A 534 19.13 9.65 13.65
N LEU A 535 19.10 10.11 14.91
CA LEU A 535 18.79 9.25 16.06
C LEU A 535 17.38 8.64 15.92
N LEU A 536 16.39 9.42 15.50
CA LEU A 536 15.02 8.93 15.26
C LEU A 536 14.95 7.90 14.12
N GLN A 537 15.71 8.10 13.04
CA GLN A 537 15.82 7.09 11.98
C GLN A 537 16.54 5.84 12.46
N ASP A 538 17.59 5.98 13.28
CA ASP A 538 18.38 4.85 13.77
C ASP A 538 17.58 3.99 14.77
N ILE A 539 16.80 4.61 15.67
CA ILE A 539 15.87 3.85 16.52
C ILE A 539 14.74 3.25 15.68
N TRP A 540 14.25 3.97 14.64
CA TRP A 540 13.22 3.45 13.74
C TRP A 540 13.67 2.12 13.08
N GLN A 541 14.92 2.12 12.62
CA GLN A 541 15.60 0.99 11.98
C GLN A 541 16.20 -0.01 12.99
N ARG A 542 15.95 0.15 14.30
CA ARG A 542 16.45 -0.73 15.36
C ARG A 542 17.98 -0.89 15.36
N LYS A 543 18.72 0.13 14.95
CA LYS A 543 20.19 0.13 14.98
C LYS A 543 20.74 0.41 16.39
N SER A 544 19.92 0.95 17.28
CA SER A 544 20.27 1.17 18.67
C SER A 544 19.85 -0.06 19.48
N ILE A 545 20.80 -0.96 19.74
CA ILE A 545 20.67 -2.00 20.76
C ILE A 545 21.20 -1.39 22.05
N SER A 546 20.46 -1.53 23.14
CA SER A 546 20.84 -1.05 24.47
C SER A 546 22.29 -1.42 24.80
N ARG A 547 23.03 -0.46 25.39
CA ARG A 547 24.39 -0.69 25.93
C ARG A 547 24.40 -1.64 27.13
N TRP A 548 23.21 -2.00 27.62
CA TRP A 548 22.95 -2.82 28.79
C TRP A 548 22.21 -4.07 28.30
N GLU A 549 22.80 -5.26 28.48
CA GLU A 549 22.44 -6.56 27.87
C GLU A 549 21.03 -7.11 28.21
N TYR A 550 20.14 -6.31 28.79
CA TYR A 550 18.74 -6.67 29.02
C TYR A 550 17.90 -5.94 27.98
N GLY A 551 17.36 -6.72 27.05
CA GLY A 551 16.69 -6.21 25.86
C GLY A 551 15.47 -5.36 26.19
N ASP A 552 15.52 -4.09 25.81
CA ASP A 552 14.39 -3.21 25.59
C ASP A 552 14.85 -2.03 24.71
N TYR A 553 14.01 -1.59 23.78
CA TYR A 553 14.39 -0.58 22.78
C TYR A 553 14.35 0.81 23.42
N HIS A 554 15.51 1.24 23.91
CA HIS A 554 15.75 2.52 24.58
C HIS A 554 16.07 3.65 23.58
N PHE A 555 15.36 4.78 23.69
CA PHE A 555 15.69 6.02 23.00
C PHE A 555 16.09 7.09 24.01
N SER A 556 17.34 7.54 23.95
CA SER A 556 17.82 8.70 24.69
C SER A 556 18.44 9.72 23.74
N ALA A 557 18.05 10.98 23.90
CA ALA A 557 18.55 12.07 23.08
C ALA A 557 18.67 13.38 23.86
N ASP A 558 19.75 14.09 23.58
CA ASP A 558 19.92 15.47 24.00
C ASP A 558 19.28 16.42 22.97
N VAL A 559 18.50 17.37 23.45
CA VAL A 559 17.80 18.38 22.65
C VAL A 559 18.59 19.68 22.69
N ASP A 560 19.49 19.83 21.71
CA ASP A 560 20.46 20.93 21.62
C ASP A 560 20.00 22.09 20.71
N PHE A 561 18.76 22.03 20.21
CA PHE A 561 18.16 23.02 19.30
C PHE A 561 16.96 23.73 19.95
N SER A 562 16.62 24.92 19.44
CA SER A 562 15.42 25.65 19.85
C SER A 562 14.20 25.31 18.97
N GLY A 563 13.01 25.56 19.50
CA GLY A 563 11.75 25.34 18.78
C GLY A 563 11.10 23.99 19.11
N GLU A 564 10.07 23.66 18.35
CA GLU A 564 9.25 22.48 18.58
C GLU A 564 9.91 21.20 18.04
N LEU A 565 9.83 20.11 18.81
CA LEU A 565 10.20 18.77 18.37
C LEU A 565 9.38 18.33 17.14
N PRO A 566 9.86 17.38 16.33
CA PRO A 566 9.22 17.03 15.08
C PRO A 566 7.84 16.41 15.31
N ARG A 567 6.87 16.78 14.47
CA ARG A 567 5.60 16.07 14.37
C ARG A 567 5.80 14.86 13.46
N LEU A 568 5.53 13.66 13.98
CA LEU A 568 5.74 12.41 13.25
C LEU A 568 4.39 11.75 12.97
N SER A 569 4.22 11.23 11.75
CA SER A 569 3.05 10.40 11.39
C SER A 569 3.27 8.91 11.67
N THR A 570 4.51 8.52 11.99
CA THR A 570 4.90 7.14 12.26
C THR A 570 4.86 6.82 13.75
N ARG A 571 4.56 5.56 14.09
CA ARG A 571 4.50 5.08 15.49
C ARG A 571 5.72 4.23 15.85
N PHE A 572 6.30 4.48 17.01
CA PHE A 572 7.44 3.76 17.56
C PHE A 572 6.96 2.71 18.56
N GLU A 573 6.27 1.68 18.05
CA GLU A 573 5.57 0.67 18.88
C GLU A 573 6.49 -0.16 19.78
N TYR A 574 7.78 -0.26 19.50
CA TYR A 574 8.72 -1.08 20.26
C TYR A 574 9.54 -0.26 21.26
N VAL A 575 9.49 1.07 21.20
CA VAL A 575 10.22 1.92 22.14
C VAL A 575 9.50 1.89 23.48
N THR A 576 10.18 1.32 24.48
CA THR A 576 9.67 1.16 25.85
C THR A 576 10.27 2.18 26.81
N GLU A 577 11.43 2.74 26.48
CA GLU A 577 12.08 3.77 27.27
C GLU A 577 12.42 4.99 26.39
N LEU A 578 11.97 6.16 26.83
CA LEU A 578 12.13 7.43 26.14
C LEU A 578 12.71 8.47 27.11
N ILE A 579 13.95 8.88 26.86
CA ILE A 579 14.66 9.91 27.62
C ILE A 579 14.99 11.10 26.73
N LEU A 580 14.53 12.28 27.12
CA LEU A 580 14.82 13.55 26.45
C LEU A 580 15.43 14.52 27.45
N THR A 581 16.63 15.02 27.16
CA THR A 581 17.30 16.02 28.00
C THR A 581 17.55 17.28 27.20
N ALA A 582 16.92 18.40 27.58
CA ALA A 582 17.16 19.67 26.92
C ALA A 582 18.52 20.25 27.34
N LYS A 583 19.40 20.49 26.37
CA LYS A 583 20.52 21.44 26.56
C LYS A 583 20.14 22.85 26.17
N ASN A 584 19.13 22.98 25.30
CA ASN A 584 18.59 24.27 24.90
C ASN A 584 17.23 24.53 25.60
N PRO A 585 17.12 25.58 26.42
CA PRO A 585 15.90 25.87 27.19
C PRO A 585 14.72 26.36 26.32
N GLU A 586 14.93 26.59 25.02
CA GLU A 586 13.86 26.99 24.08
C GLU A 586 13.20 25.81 23.37
N ALA A 587 13.63 24.58 23.64
CA ALA A 587 13.02 23.38 23.09
C ALA A 587 11.59 23.17 23.63
N ARG A 588 10.65 22.82 22.75
CA ARG A 588 9.24 22.56 23.09
C ARG A 588 8.82 21.17 22.65
N ILE A 589 8.09 20.45 23.50
CA ILE A 589 7.73 19.04 23.27
C ILE A 589 6.72 18.84 22.12
N GLY A 590 5.75 19.74 21.95
CA GLY A 590 4.73 19.63 20.90
C GLY A 590 3.92 18.32 20.93
N PRO A 591 3.45 17.81 19.79
CA PRO A 591 2.76 16.52 19.66
C PRO A 591 3.72 15.32 19.57
N PHE A 592 5.02 15.50 19.86
CA PHE A 592 6.04 14.47 19.65
C PHE A 592 5.72 13.15 20.38
N LEU A 593 5.21 13.23 21.60
CA LEU A 593 4.91 12.06 22.45
C LEU A 593 3.76 11.20 21.91
N ASP A 594 2.91 11.72 21.00
CA ASP A 594 1.81 10.95 20.39
C ASP A 594 2.31 9.76 19.54
N SER A 595 3.60 9.77 19.19
CA SER A 595 4.23 8.76 18.34
C SER A 595 4.73 7.55 19.12
N PHE A 596 4.67 7.56 20.46
CA PHE A 596 5.31 6.56 21.34
C PHE A 596 4.29 5.87 22.28
N PRO A 597 3.40 5.00 21.76
CA PRO A 597 2.25 4.49 22.52
C PRO A 597 2.58 3.42 23.58
N ASN A 598 3.76 2.79 23.52
CA ASN A 598 4.11 1.64 24.38
C ASN A 598 5.27 1.95 25.35
N VAL A 599 5.51 3.24 25.62
CA VAL A 599 6.53 3.68 26.57
C VAL A 599 6.11 3.27 27.99
N GLN A 600 7.05 2.63 28.68
CA GLN A 600 6.97 2.24 30.09
C GLN A 600 7.75 3.20 30.97
N TYR A 601 8.85 3.76 30.45
CA TYR A 601 9.74 4.66 31.16
C TYR A 601 9.89 5.96 30.36
N LEU A 602 9.25 7.03 30.80
CA LEU A 602 9.34 8.35 30.18
C LEU A 602 10.10 9.31 31.09
N MET A 603 11.23 9.83 30.62
CA MET A 603 11.97 10.88 31.28
C MET A 603 12.14 12.08 30.34
N VAL A 604 11.66 13.24 30.75
CA VAL A 604 11.83 14.50 30.03
C VAL A 604 12.37 15.54 31.00
N ASN A 605 13.56 16.04 30.71
CA ASN A 605 14.25 17.02 31.54
C ASN A 605 14.44 18.32 30.76
N GLY A 606 13.84 19.41 31.24
CA GLY A 606 14.06 20.77 30.71
C GLY A 606 13.40 21.11 29.37
N VAL A 607 12.76 20.15 28.70
CA VAL A 607 12.00 20.42 27.45
C VAL A 607 10.66 21.06 27.82
N LYS A 608 10.35 22.24 27.26
CA LYS A 608 9.13 22.98 27.61
C LYS A 608 7.86 22.25 27.20
N MET A 609 6.96 22.13 28.16
CA MET A 609 5.63 21.54 28.04
C MET A 609 4.67 22.43 28.84
N GLU A 610 3.85 23.24 28.18
CA GLU A 610 2.95 24.20 28.87
C GLU A 610 1.78 23.51 29.59
N ASP A 611 1.33 22.37 29.06
CA ASP A 611 0.32 21.48 29.65
C ASP A 611 0.72 20.03 29.34
N LEU A 612 0.19 19.08 30.11
CA LEU A 612 0.54 17.67 30.00
C LEU A 612 0.21 17.15 28.60
N ALA A 613 1.22 16.65 27.89
CA ALA A 613 1.06 16.22 26.50
C ALA A 613 0.04 15.05 26.39
N PRO A 614 -0.97 15.15 25.50
CA PRO A 614 -2.03 14.13 25.38
C PRO A 614 -1.51 12.72 25.08
N GLY A 615 -0.37 12.59 24.40
CA GLY A 615 0.27 11.30 24.12
C GLY A 615 0.59 10.48 25.38
N ILE A 616 0.82 11.12 26.53
CA ILE A 616 1.08 10.43 27.81
C ILE A 616 -0.11 9.57 28.23
N PHE A 617 -1.35 10.04 28.00
CA PHE A 617 -2.55 9.26 28.32
C PHE A 617 -2.77 8.04 27.40
N GLN A 618 -2.03 7.95 26.29
CA GLN A 618 -2.10 6.82 25.37
C GLN A 618 -1.13 5.70 25.75
N MET A 619 -0.17 5.97 26.66
CA MET A 619 0.85 5.03 27.12
C MET A 619 0.26 4.06 28.14
N ARG A 620 -0.30 2.94 27.66
CA ARG A 620 -1.04 1.99 28.51
C ARG A 620 -0.19 1.20 29.50
N GLU A 621 1.11 1.13 29.24
CA GLU A 621 2.07 0.36 30.05
C GLU A 621 3.01 1.29 30.83
N LEU A 622 2.66 2.58 31.00
CA LEU A 622 3.52 3.57 31.62
C LEU A 622 3.72 3.26 33.11
N ARG A 623 4.96 2.97 33.49
CA ARG A 623 5.37 2.62 34.87
C ARG A 623 6.14 3.73 35.55
N GLN A 624 6.94 4.48 34.82
CA GLN A 624 7.72 5.58 35.37
C GLN A 624 7.56 6.82 34.51
N LEU A 625 7.17 7.91 35.16
CA LEU A 625 7.00 9.22 34.53
C LEU A 625 7.82 10.25 35.28
N THR A 626 8.85 10.78 34.62
CA THR A 626 9.69 11.86 35.12
C THR A 626 9.62 13.04 34.17
N LEU A 627 9.07 14.17 34.63
CA LEU A 627 9.00 15.42 33.89
C LEU A 627 9.63 16.52 34.75
N ASN A 628 10.95 16.71 34.69
CA ASN A 628 11.65 17.68 35.54
C ASN A 628 11.93 18.98 34.79
N GLY A 629 11.58 20.13 35.37
CA GLY A 629 11.96 21.42 34.79
C GLY A 629 11.32 21.73 33.44
N CYS A 630 10.17 21.11 33.12
CA CYS A 630 9.49 21.23 31.84
C CYS A 630 8.60 22.49 31.74
N SER A 631 8.56 23.34 32.78
CA SER A 631 7.62 24.46 32.89
C SER A 631 6.14 24.03 32.87
N LEU A 632 5.87 22.78 33.29
CA LEU A 632 4.55 22.15 33.27
C LEU A 632 3.57 22.84 34.21
N ARG A 633 2.36 23.09 33.71
CA ARG A 633 1.19 23.47 34.51
C ARG A 633 0.12 22.42 34.34
N LEU A 634 -0.60 22.10 35.42
CA LEU A 634 -1.73 21.17 35.35
C LEU A 634 -3.04 21.95 35.46
N SER A 635 -3.97 21.64 34.58
CA SER A 635 -5.38 21.98 34.77
C SER A 635 -6.05 20.92 35.64
N GLU A 636 -7.24 21.20 36.20
CA GLU A 636 -8.01 20.20 36.95
C GLU A 636 -8.27 18.93 36.11
N ALA A 637 -8.56 19.11 34.81
CA ALA A 637 -8.81 17.99 33.89
C ALA A 637 -7.55 17.16 33.63
N THR A 638 -6.38 17.80 33.42
CA THR A 638 -5.12 17.08 33.17
C THR A 638 -4.56 16.45 34.45
N ALA A 639 -4.79 17.05 35.61
CA ALA A 639 -4.50 16.46 36.92
C ALA A 639 -5.37 15.22 37.21
N GLU A 640 -6.68 15.27 36.91
CA GLU A 640 -7.56 14.10 37.04
C GLU A 640 -7.17 12.99 36.05
N GLY A 641 -6.86 13.35 34.81
CA GLY A 641 -6.40 12.40 33.80
C GLY A 641 -5.12 11.69 34.21
N LEU A 642 -4.15 12.44 34.78
CA LEU A 642 -2.90 11.86 35.30
C LEU A 642 -3.18 10.88 36.44
N GLY A 643 -4.11 11.22 37.32
CA GLY A 643 -4.55 10.37 38.43
C GLY A 643 -5.11 9.01 38.02
N ARG A 644 -5.54 8.84 36.76
CA ARG A 644 -6.10 7.59 36.23
C ARG A 644 -5.06 6.65 35.60
N ILE A 645 -3.78 7.01 35.61
CA ILE A 645 -2.70 6.13 35.12
C ILE A 645 -2.30 5.18 36.26
N GLU A 646 -3.11 4.13 36.45
CA GLU A 646 -2.99 3.20 37.58
C GLU A 646 -1.70 2.37 37.58
N THR A 647 -1.02 2.28 36.43
CA THR A 647 0.20 1.48 36.23
C THR A 647 1.48 2.13 36.76
N LEU A 648 1.42 3.37 37.24
CA LEU A 648 2.59 4.12 37.69
C LEU A 648 3.18 3.57 39.00
N THR A 649 4.49 3.32 38.96
CA THR A 649 5.35 2.94 40.09
C THR A 649 6.23 4.10 40.56
N LEU A 650 6.57 5.03 39.66
CA LEU A 650 7.32 6.25 39.96
C LEU A 650 6.70 7.44 39.23
N LEU A 651 6.40 8.51 39.96
CA LEU A 651 5.96 9.78 39.41
C LEU A 651 6.82 10.92 39.94
N ASN A 652 7.59 11.55 39.06
CA ASN A 652 8.40 12.72 39.37
C ASN A 652 7.99 13.90 38.48
N LEU A 653 7.42 14.94 39.08
CA LEU A 653 7.04 16.19 38.40
C LEU A 653 7.75 17.40 39.01
N SER A 654 8.90 17.19 39.62
CA SER A 654 9.61 18.21 40.37
C SER A 654 10.09 19.36 39.49
N GLN A 655 10.34 20.53 40.09
CA GLN A 655 10.78 21.74 39.38
C GLN A 655 9.78 22.21 38.30
N ASN A 656 8.46 22.10 38.55
CA ASN A 656 7.42 22.60 37.64
C ASN A 656 6.39 23.45 38.38
N PRO A 657 5.86 24.53 37.78
CA PRO A 657 4.84 25.37 38.42
C PRO A 657 3.43 24.73 38.37
N LEU A 658 3.25 23.53 38.93
CA LEU A 658 2.04 22.71 38.76
C LEU A 658 0.78 23.44 39.23
N THR A 659 0.85 24.16 40.36
CA THR A 659 -0.27 24.88 41.04
C THR A 659 -1.40 23.98 41.55
N VAL A 660 -1.75 22.93 40.81
CA VAL A 660 -2.71 21.88 41.14
C VAL A 660 -1.97 20.56 41.31
N ALA A 661 -2.21 19.86 42.42
CA ALA A 661 -1.68 18.52 42.65
C ALA A 661 -2.57 17.45 42.00
N PRO A 662 -2.00 16.38 41.40
CA PRO A 662 -2.79 15.26 40.90
C PRO A 662 -3.39 14.43 42.06
N HIS A 663 -4.54 13.80 41.81
CA HIS A 663 -5.08 12.80 42.73
C HIS A 663 -4.36 11.47 42.50
N VAL A 664 -3.61 11.00 43.49
CA VAL A 664 -2.74 9.81 43.34
C VAL A 664 -3.37 8.54 43.87
N GLY A 665 -4.55 8.61 44.49
CA GLY A 665 -5.18 7.48 45.18
C GLY A 665 -5.53 6.27 44.31
N PHE A 666 -5.52 6.38 42.98
CA PHE A 666 -5.74 5.25 42.06
C PHE A 666 -4.42 4.56 41.63
N MET A 667 -3.25 5.14 41.90
CA MET A 667 -1.93 4.60 41.53
C MET A 667 -1.42 3.61 42.59
N GLN A 668 -2.12 2.49 42.76
CA GLN A 668 -1.92 1.58 43.90
C GLN A 668 -0.51 0.96 43.97
N ASP A 669 0.20 0.88 42.84
CA ASP A 669 1.56 0.34 42.74
C ASP A 669 2.65 1.44 42.86
N LEU A 670 2.28 2.68 43.20
CA LEU A 670 3.21 3.81 43.29
C LEU A 670 4.14 3.68 44.50
N THR A 671 5.44 3.60 44.23
CA THR A 671 6.53 3.48 45.21
C THR A 671 7.23 4.81 45.48
N GLU A 672 7.34 5.67 44.46
CA GLU A 672 8.05 6.94 44.56
C GLU A 672 7.21 8.08 43.98
N LEU A 673 6.93 9.10 44.78
CA LEU A 673 6.24 10.33 44.40
C LEU A 673 7.12 11.54 44.71
N MET A 674 7.64 12.18 43.65
CA MET A 674 8.53 13.32 43.76
C MET A 674 7.90 14.58 43.17
N LEU A 675 7.65 15.57 44.03
CA LEU A 675 6.97 16.82 43.70
C LEU A 675 7.67 18.01 44.39
N HIS A 676 9.01 18.01 44.48
CA HIS A 676 9.73 19.12 45.08
C HIS A 676 9.79 20.33 44.14
N ASP A 677 9.78 21.55 44.69
CA ASP A 677 9.75 22.80 43.91
C ASP A 677 8.61 22.83 42.87
N ALA A 678 7.40 22.43 43.30
CA ALA A 678 6.24 22.24 42.41
C ALA A 678 5.13 23.32 42.53
N ASN A 679 5.36 24.36 43.34
CA ASN A 679 4.38 25.40 43.70
C ASN A 679 3.05 24.87 44.27
N LEU A 680 3.06 23.72 44.94
CA LEU A 680 1.85 23.12 45.52
C LEU A 680 1.44 23.81 46.81
N SER A 681 0.14 24.03 47.01
CA SER A 681 -0.41 24.61 48.25
C SER A 681 -0.91 23.57 49.25
N ASN A 682 -1.14 22.33 48.79
CA ASN A 682 -1.66 21.22 49.59
C ASN A 682 -0.90 19.93 49.22
N VAL A 683 -0.91 18.97 50.14
CA VAL A 683 -0.47 17.60 49.87
C VAL A 683 -1.38 16.95 48.80
N PRO A 684 -0.86 16.12 47.88
CA PRO A 684 -1.68 15.40 46.91
C PRO A 684 -2.74 14.52 47.60
N SER A 685 -3.98 14.60 47.11
CA SER A 685 -5.08 13.80 47.66
C SER A 685 -4.94 12.32 47.29
N GLY A 686 -5.38 11.45 48.18
CA GLY A 686 -5.28 10.00 48.03
C GLY A 686 -3.92 9.42 48.43
N VAL A 687 -2.97 10.23 48.93
CA VAL A 687 -1.65 9.72 49.35
C VAL A 687 -1.76 8.70 50.49
N GLY A 688 -2.76 8.86 51.37
CA GLY A 688 -3.02 7.93 52.48
C GLY A 688 -3.48 6.53 52.05
N THR A 689 -3.88 6.33 50.79
CA THR A 689 -4.32 5.01 50.29
C THR A 689 -3.18 4.18 49.70
N LEU A 690 -2.01 4.79 49.47
CA LEU A 690 -0.87 4.19 48.78
C LEU A 690 0.00 3.37 49.74
N LYS A 691 -0.21 2.05 49.76
CA LYS A 691 0.44 1.14 50.72
C LYS A 691 1.88 0.79 50.34
N GLU A 692 2.19 0.84 49.05
CA GLU A 692 3.52 0.53 48.52
C GLU A 692 4.41 1.77 48.40
N LEU A 693 3.91 2.96 48.79
CA LEU A 693 4.67 4.20 48.71
C LEU A 693 5.82 4.19 49.73
N GLU A 694 7.03 4.39 49.23
CA GLU A 694 8.27 4.43 50.02
C GLU A 694 8.88 5.83 50.10
N ILE A 695 8.68 6.66 49.08
CA ILE A 695 9.25 8.00 49.00
C ILE A 695 8.20 9.02 48.59
N LEU A 696 8.02 10.06 49.40
CA LEU A 696 7.19 11.23 49.12
C LEU A 696 8.02 12.50 49.33
N THR A 697 8.40 13.17 48.24
CA THR A 697 9.21 14.40 48.32
C THR A 697 8.36 15.62 47.96
N LEU A 698 8.05 16.46 48.95
CA LEU A 698 7.25 17.67 48.82
C LEU A 698 8.03 18.93 49.21
N GLN A 699 9.37 18.88 49.19
CA GLN A 699 10.20 20.00 49.64
C GLN A 699 9.98 21.25 48.79
N ASN A 700 10.20 22.41 49.39
CA ASN A 700 10.16 23.72 48.72
C ASN A 700 8.84 23.96 47.96
N ASN A 701 7.73 23.65 48.60
CA ASN A 701 6.39 24.00 48.11
C ASN A 701 5.76 25.09 49.00
N ASN A 702 4.50 25.43 48.72
CA ASN A 702 3.73 26.44 49.46
C ASN A 702 2.70 25.78 50.40
N ILE A 703 2.99 24.58 50.89
CA ILE A 703 2.06 23.82 51.74
C ILE A 703 1.97 24.49 53.12
N VAL A 704 0.76 24.89 53.51
CA VAL A 704 0.48 25.50 54.82
C VAL A 704 -0.13 24.49 55.80
N ASP A 705 -0.94 23.56 55.27
CA ASP A 705 -1.59 22.49 56.02
C ASP A 705 -1.35 21.16 55.29
N VAL A 706 -0.94 20.13 56.04
CA VAL A 706 -0.68 18.79 55.48
C VAL A 706 -1.95 17.94 55.31
N GLY A 707 -3.08 18.38 55.86
CA GLY A 707 -4.36 17.68 55.78
C GLY A 707 -4.44 16.45 56.68
N ASP A 708 -5.65 15.87 56.77
CA ASP A 708 -5.91 14.70 57.62
C ASP A 708 -5.35 13.40 57.04
N GLU A 709 -5.33 13.27 55.70
CA GLU A 709 -4.97 12.03 54.98
C GLU A 709 -3.54 11.57 55.26
N LEU A 710 -2.61 12.49 55.56
CA LEU A 710 -1.23 12.14 55.91
C LEU A 710 -1.15 11.34 57.22
N PHE A 711 -2.13 11.52 58.11
CA PHE A 711 -2.20 10.84 59.40
C PHE A 711 -2.96 9.52 59.33
N ASP A 712 -3.57 9.18 58.19
CA ASP A 712 -4.20 7.87 57.93
C ASP A 712 -3.16 6.80 57.52
N ILE A 713 -1.94 7.22 57.17
CA ILE A 713 -0.83 6.32 56.82
C ILE A 713 -0.41 5.52 58.06
N LEU A 714 -0.14 4.23 57.88
CA LEU A 714 0.33 3.37 58.97
C LEU A 714 1.77 3.71 59.34
N ASP A 715 2.03 3.85 60.64
CA ASP A 715 3.37 4.13 61.19
C ASP A 715 4.41 3.04 60.86
N THR A 716 3.96 1.81 60.62
CA THR A 716 4.79 0.66 60.21
C THR A 716 5.15 0.63 58.73
N GLN A 717 4.57 1.51 57.90
CA GLN A 717 4.90 1.60 56.47
C GLN A 717 6.30 2.22 56.30
N ASN A 718 7.12 1.64 55.42
CA ASN A 718 8.47 2.13 55.14
C ASN A 718 8.39 3.34 54.20
N LEU A 719 8.06 4.51 54.74
CA LEU A 719 7.80 5.73 53.96
C LEU A 719 8.62 6.91 54.47
N PHE A 720 9.36 7.54 53.56
CA PHE A 720 10.00 8.83 53.79
C PHE A 720 9.13 9.97 53.24
N ILE A 721 8.83 10.97 54.07
CA ILE A 721 8.08 12.19 53.70
C ILE A 721 8.95 13.42 53.92
N GLY A 722 9.34 14.08 52.82
CA GLY A 722 10.10 15.33 52.86
C GLY A 722 9.19 16.56 52.73
N LEU A 723 9.09 17.38 53.78
CA LEU A 723 8.30 18.62 53.83
C LEU A 723 9.16 19.88 54.04
N VAL A 724 10.48 19.74 54.04
CA VAL A 724 11.44 20.84 54.20
C VAL A 724 11.14 22.00 53.24
N GLY A 725 11.25 23.24 53.72
CA GLY A 725 11.04 24.43 52.87
C GLY A 725 9.58 24.78 52.59
N ASN A 726 8.61 24.19 53.31
CA ASN A 726 7.19 24.56 53.23
C ASN A 726 6.78 25.51 54.38
N PRO A 727 5.87 26.48 54.13
CA PRO A 727 5.35 27.40 55.14
C PRO A 727 4.26 26.75 56.03
N LEU A 728 4.55 25.59 56.62
CA LEU A 728 3.60 24.86 57.47
C LEU A 728 3.14 25.73 58.65
N ASN A 729 1.86 25.65 59.01
CA ASN A 729 1.32 26.29 60.21
C ASN A 729 1.68 25.50 61.49
N ASN A 730 1.57 26.14 62.66
CA ASN A 730 1.92 25.49 63.93
C ASN A 730 1.03 24.28 64.24
N ALA A 731 -0.26 24.33 63.88
CA ALA A 731 -1.18 23.23 64.08
C ALA A 731 -0.74 21.96 63.33
N SER A 732 -0.24 22.09 62.10
CA SER A 732 0.28 20.98 61.30
C SER A 732 1.55 20.39 61.91
N ARG A 733 2.47 21.25 62.37
CA ARG A 733 3.69 20.80 63.07
C ARG A 733 3.34 20.02 64.34
N GLU A 734 2.45 20.56 65.18
CA GLU A 734 1.99 19.89 66.41
C GLU A 734 1.30 18.55 66.12
N ARG A 735 0.55 18.44 65.02
CA ARG A 735 -0.08 17.18 64.62
C ARG A 735 0.94 16.15 64.12
N ILE A 736 1.95 16.58 63.38
CA ILE A 736 3.08 15.73 62.96
C ILE A 736 3.82 15.20 64.19
N ASP A 737 4.15 16.07 65.15
CA ASP A 737 4.81 15.68 66.40
C ASP A 737 3.95 14.68 67.19
N GLN A 738 2.65 14.96 67.36
CA GLN A 738 1.72 14.04 68.04
C GLN A 738 1.59 12.69 67.35
N TYR A 739 1.63 12.64 66.02
CA TYR A 739 1.58 11.41 65.26
C TYR A 739 2.86 10.59 65.44
N LEU A 740 4.03 11.25 65.36
CA LEU A 740 5.34 10.61 65.57
C LEU A 740 5.53 10.13 67.02
N ASP A 741 5.01 10.85 68.01
CA ASP A 741 5.05 10.48 69.43
C ASP A 741 4.13 9.31 69.78
N ARG A 742 2.99 9.18 69.08
CA ARG A 742 2.03 8.07 69.28
C ARG A 742 2.37 6.81 68.48
N SER A 743 3.39 6.89 67.63
CA SER A 743 3.82 5.76 66.79
C SER A 743 4.40 4.62 67.64
N SER A 744 4.28 3.39 67.14
CA SER A 744 4.80 2.17 67.75
C SER A 744 6.34 2.11 67.71
N MET A 745 6.95 1.21 68.50
CA MET A 745 8.40 1.01 68.48
C MET A 745 8.93 0.51 67.11
N ASP A 746 8.07 -0.12 66.31
CA ASP A 746 8.39 -0.65 64.98
C ASP A 746 8.14 0.38 63.86
N ARG A 747 8.03 1.67 64.21
CA ARG A 747 7.82 2.78 63.27
C ARG A 747 8.88 2.77 62.18
N LYS A 748 8.44 2.82 60.92
CA LYS A 748 9.30 2.96 59.74
C LYS A 748 9.04 4.24 58.95
N ILE A 749 7.96 4.97 59.27
CA ILE A 749 7.69 6.27 58.66
C ILE A 749 8.65 7.34 59.18
N GLU A 750 9.21 8.13 58.27
CA GLU A 750 10.09 9.27 58.57
C GLU A 750 9.48 10.54 57.96
N ILE A 751 9.25 11.57 58.76
CA ILE A 751 8.73 12.86 58.29
C ILE A 751 9.77 13.94 58.59
N LYS A 752 10.32 14.55 57.54
CA LYS A 752 11.37 15.58 57.64
C LYS A 752 10.81 16.96 57.31
N VAL A 753 10.72 17.84 58.31
CA VAL A 753 10.17 19.20 58.19
C VAL A 753 11.26 20.29 58.19
N GLU A 754 12.46 19.98 58.69
CA GLU A 754 13.60 20.91 58.77
C GLU A 754 14.88 20.25 58.24
N GLU A 755 15.83 21.05 57.73
CA GLU A 755 17.15 20.54 57.34
C GLU A 755 17.93 20.09 58.58
N SER A 756 18.14 18.79 58.71
CA SER A 756 19.17 18.26 59.59
C SER A 756 20.54 18.52 58.96
N PHE A 757 21.29 19.50 59.49
CA PHE A 757 22.72 19.64 59.21
C PHE A 757 23.44 18.42 59.81
N SER A 758 23.71 17.40 59.01
CA SER A 758 24.68 16.35 59.36
C SER A 758 26.04 16.75 58.79
N ASP A 759 26.90 17.31 59.65
CA ASP A 759 28.34 17.32 59.43
C ASP A 759 28.83 15.87 59.35
N SER A 760 29.18 15.38 58.16
CA SER A 760 30.07 14.21 58.02
C SER A 760 30.73 14.17 56.64
N GLU A 761 32.03 14.50 56.66
CA GLU A 761 33.13 13.82 55.95
C GLU A 761 33.24 14.00 54.42
N TYR A 762 34.11 14.94 54.03
CA TYR A 762 35.13 14.68 53.02
C TYR A 762 36.49 15.11 53.57
N GLU A 763 37.13 14.24 54.36
CA GLU A 763 38.58 14.17 54.36
C GLU A 763 38.99 13.54 53.01
N SER A 764 39.44 14.36 52.06
CA SER A 764 40.11 13.87 50.85
C SER A 764 41.61 14.02 51.02
N ASP A 765 42.18 12.92 51.47
CA ASP A 765 43.60 12.60 51.55
C ASP A 765 44.25 12.77 50.16
N SER A 766 45.00 13.85 49.99
CA SER A 766 45.70 14.18 48.74
C SER A 766 47.19 13.90 48.90
N SER A 767 47.61 12.68 48.59
CA SER A 767 49.03 12.30 48.51
C SER A 767 49.47 12.06 47.06
N GLU A 768 50.22 13.04 46.56
CA GLU A 768 51.40 13.00 45.68
C GLU A 768 51.47 12.10 44.44
N SER A 769 51.61 12.75 43.27
CA SER A 769 52.87 12.84 42.49
C SER A 769 52.60 13.69 41.24
N GLY A 770 53.37 14.68 40.82
CA GLY A 770 54.77 14.98 41.06
C GLY A 770 55.53 14.85 39.74
N PHE A 771 55.50 15.88 38.89
CA PHE A 771 56.59 16.23 37.96
C PHE A 771 56.42 17.68 37.50
N GLY A 772 57.32 18.55 37.96
CA GLY A 772 57.47 19.91 37.45
C GLY A 772 58.57 19.99 36.40
N THR A 773 58.59 21.11 35.67
CA THR A 773 59.77 21.97 35.50
C THR A 773 59.34 23.32 34.92
N ASP A 774 59.64 24.35 35.70
CA ASP A 774 60.02 25.74 35.38
C ASP A 774 60.09 26.18 33.90
N SER A 775 59.61 27.40 33.60
CA SER A 775 60.46 28.61 33.64
C SER A 775 59.79 29.87 33.06
N SER A 776 59.62 30.86 33.94
CA SER A 776 59.87 32.31 33.80
C SER A 776 59.40 33.15 32.59
N SER A 777 58.81 34.30 32.98
CA SER A 777 58.97 35.67 32.45
C SER A 777 58.32 36.06 31.12
N SER A 778 57.24 36.83 31.19
CA SER A 778 57.20 38.30 30.98
C SER A 778 55.80 38.85 31.21
#